data_AF-B3PDE8-F1
#
_entry.id   AF-B3PDE8-F1
#
_cell.length_a   1.000
_cell.length_b   1.000
_cell.length_c   1.000
_cell.angle_alpha   90.00
_cell.angle_beta   90.00
_cell.angle_gamma   90.00
#
_symmetry.space_group_name_H-M   'P 1'
#
loop_
_entity.id
_entity.type
_entity.pdbx_description
1 polymer ?
#
loop_
_entity_poly.entity_id
_entity_poly.type
_entity_poly.pdbx_seq_one_letter_code
_entity_poly.pdbx_strand_id
1 'polypeptide(L)'
;MFGYSVKGYGRTALLGLGLLTAVWSTSAAAACRYTVTNSWGNGFTAAIRITNDTNTTVNSWQVNWSYTRNSVTNAWNAQLSGNYTASNLTWNGRLNPGQSVEFGLQGASNGGAIETPDIRGALCSAATTSSTASSVNSVASSAAAANIAGLASASTSYVSPWERLSAVNDNSNPSHSNDKSAGAYGNWNNPNSIQWVQYDWPQSYRLESTQVYWFDDNGGVLTPTRAYVEYWNGSSWINAGNVPLAKNAFNTLVLNNIVTNRLRVSMLNTQQSTGILEWRVLGTATGGTASSSLSSSSSSVTPASSSARSSSSAVSSSSIASSPSSSVLSSSLSSRSSLASSSASSTPVAQCDAHTWPNYEPDLNYDLRTDFGQVDTSKFRIYYGCPQNVIAGVKTMGRFAFIWGHNRNPSITDADIDRVLRNLNEDADYIHNVMGWPVDRLQQEGYFSNVYLYGSGLCTDRAANTERGGWQSGINGYPMVLLSYYPVVTPSERGGITHEFIHTIMATRGNKAAWFNEGGNTWLQMNLEASRNNQYGVGFLDATSFLAPHMPIENYSGWLQDGSFGGPNAEGVNRSVNGQQISTWREYLGGNQYNSAFAHFLAEHVSKGANGWIWAKGPHNHILRSLASGAGEEQTQRMIMEFRARQAMVDFGPWSNGFKVPINNNWGRTINAERIAGGIWQDPGPHRLTFYAETRQEGSLLIPKTETLPGWSGANQIPLRTNGNQVRVNFQPLAQNMRIQLAYRAADGTAVYSKPAASGEVCLNLNKAPKNGVVVAIVSNVDYLYNGEETRTRKHDYRLQLINGVSGTATLYDKHYQ
;
A
#
# COMPACT_ATOMS: atom_id res chain seq x y z
N MET A 1 47.96 -67.65 -43.70
CA MET A 1 47.56 -68.70 -42.73
C MET A 1 48.25 -68.33 -41.42
N PHE A 2 47.64 -68.47 -40.24
CA PHE A 2 48.29 -68.22 -38.94
C PHE A 2 48.48 -66.76 -38.48
N GLY A 3 48.47 -66.55 -37.15
CA GLY A 3 49.26 -65.48 -36.50
C GLY A 3 48.49 -64.36 -35.77
N TYR A 4 48.54 -64.40 -34.43
CA TYR A 4 48.96 -63.35 -33.49
C TYR A 4 48.68 -61.83 -33.73
N SER A 5 47.94 -61.24 -32.76
CA SER A 5 48.42 -60.25 -31.74
C SER A 5 47.96 -58.77 -31.70
N VAL A 6 47.81 -58.32 -30.44
CA VAL A 6 47.97 -56.98 -29.80
C VAL A 6 46.79 -55.99 -29.64
N LYS A 7 46.35 -55.86 -28.35
CA LYS A 7 46.10 -54.69 -27.43
C LYS A 7 45.71 -53.31 -28.04
N GLY A 8 44.89 -52.46 -27.41
CA GLY A 8 44.23 -52.42 -26.09
C GLY A 8 43.85 -50.98 -25.67
N TYR A 9 43.07 -50.87 -24.57
CA TYR A 9 42.81 -49.72 -23.67
C TYR A 9 41.87 -48.59 -24.15
N GLY A 10 40.95 -48.05 -23.33
CA GLY A 10 40.63 -48.24 -21.91
C GLY A 10 39.27 -47.58 -21.56
N ARG A 11 38.47 -48.22 -20.69
CA ARG A 11 38.15 -47.82 -19.28
C ARG A 11 37.18 -46.63 -19.19
N THR A 12 36.05 -46.58 -18.48
CA THR A 12 35.33 -47.38 -17.43
C THR A 12 34.06 -46.52 -17.19
N ALA A 13 32.78 -46.93 -17.20
CA ALA A 13 32.03 -48.01 -16.56
C ALA A 13 32.13 -48.04 -15.02
N LEU A 14 31.05 -47.67 -14.32
CA LEU A 14 30.42 -48.35 -13.16
C LEU A 14 29.20 -47.49 -12.72
N LEU A 15 27.96 -47.99 -12.85
CA LEU A 15 27.22 -48.90 -11.94
C LEU A 15 26.94 -48.21 -10.58
N GLY A 16 25.72 -48.18 -10.04
CA GLY A 16 24.49 -48.84 -10.42
C GLY A 16 23.42 -48.66 -9.33
N LEU A 17 22.45 -49.58 -9.36
CA LEU A 17 21.34 -49.83 -8.42
C LEU A 17 20.13 -48.89 -8.50
N GLY A 18 19.10 -49.42 -9.16
CA GLY A 18 17.73 -48.94 -9.03
C GLY A 18 17.15 -49.26 -7.65
N LEU A 19 16.67 -48.22 -6.99
CA LEU A 19 15.63 -48.29 -5.98
C LEU A 19 14.34 -47.81 -6.63
N LEU A 20 13.33 -48.69 -6.69
CA LEU A 20 11.94 -48.31 -6.93
C LEU A 20 11.45 -47.50 -5.73
N THR A 21 11.60 -46.17 -5.78
CA THR A 21 10.89 -45.27 -4.87
C THR A 21 9.51 -44.99 -5.46
N ALA A 22 8.49 -45.56 -4.85
CA ALA A 22 7.11 -45.11 -5.05
C ALA A 22 7.08 -43.61 -4.76
N VAL A 23 6.83 -42.80 -5.78
CA VAL A 23 6.64 -41.35 -5.62
C VAL A 23 5.29 -41.19 -4.94
N TRP A 24 5.30 -40.88 -3.65
CA TRP A 24 4.09 -40.41 -2.98
C TRP A 24 3.77 -39.07 -3.65
N SER A 25 2.71 -39.04 -4.47
CA SER A 25 2.16 -37.79 -4.95
C SER A 25 1.66 -37.03 -3.73
N THR A 26 2.34 -35.93 -3.37
CA THR A 26 1.72 -34.96 -2.46
C THR A 26 0.57 -34.32 -3.24
N SER A 27 -0.65 -34.73 -2.91
CA SER A 27 -1.86 -34.03 -3.33
C SER A 27 -1.77 -32.58 -2.86
N ALA A 28 -1.70 -31.64 -3.81
CA ALA A 28 -2.05 -30.24 -3.57
C ALA A 28 -3.50 -30.20 -3.06
N ALA A 29 -3.77 -29.46 -2.00
CA ALA A 29 -5.10 -29.39 -1.39
C ALA A 29 -5.66 -27.96 -1.48
N ALA A 30 -6.72 -27.82 -2.28
CA ALA A 30 -7.41 -26.59 -2.66
C ALA A 30 -8.07 -25.79 -1.53
N ALA A 31 -8.11 -24.48 -1.75
CA ALA A 31 -8.65 -23.45 -0.86
C ALA A 31 -10.05 -23.02 -1.30
N CYS A 32 -11.06 -23.38 -0.49
CA CYS A 32 -12.42 -22.86 -0.62
C CYS A 32 -12.69 -21.84 0.49
N ARG A 33 -13.30 -20.71 0.13
CA ARG A 33 -13.52 -19.59 1.07
C ARG A 33 -15.01 -19.22 1.10
N TYR A 34 -15.57 -19.16 2.30
CA TYR A 34 -16.91 -18.63 2.56
C TYR A 34 -16.80 -17.18 3.06
N THR A 35 -17.52 -16.25 2.43
CA THR A 35 -17.52 -14.82 2.81
C THR A 35 -18.96 -14.30 2.90
N VAL A 36 -19.34 -13.72 4.04
CA VAL A 36 -20.62 -12.99 4.15
C VAL A 36 -20.47 -11.67 3.40
N THR A 37 -21.30 -11.45 2.38
CA THR A 37 -21.21 -10.28 1.50
C THR A 37 -22.13 -9.15 1.93
N ASN A 38 -23.26 -9.47 2.56
CA ASN A 38 -24.19 -8.49 3.14
C ASN A 38 -25.06 -9.16 4.23
N SER A 39 -25.59 -8.36 5.16
CA SER A 39 -26.47 -8.85 6.25
C SER A 39 -27.48 -7.80 6.69
N TRP A 40 -28.71 -8.22 6.98
CA TRP A 40 -29.81 -7.35 7.42
C TRP A 40 -30.54 -7.89 8.66
N GLY A 41 -29.78 -8.49 9.58
CA GLY A 41 -30.29 -9.03 10.85
C GLY A 41 -30.83 -10.45 10.72
N ASN A 42 -32.04 -10.60 10.18
CA ASN A 42 -32.70 -11.91 10.05
C ASN A 42 -32.31 -12.69 8.78
N GLY A 43 -31.56 -12.06 7.88
CA GLY A 43 -31.03 -12.69 6.66
C GLY A 43 -29.68 -12.13 6.25
N PHE A 44 -29.01 -12.86 5.35
CA PHE A 44 -27.70 -12.52 4.82
C PHE A 44 -27.52 -13.04 3.40
N THR A 45 -26.59 -12.45 2.68
CA THR A 45 -25.99 -13.06 1.49
C THR A 45 -24.55 -13.43 1.78
N ALA A 46 -24.11 -14.56 1.25
CA ALA A 46 -22.72 -14.99 1.30
C ALA A 46 -22.27 -15.51 -0.05
N ALA A 47 -20.96 -15.55 -0.26
CA ALA A 47 -20.33 -16.08 -1.45
C ALA A 47 -19.37 -17.22 -1.04
N ILE A 48 -19.39 -18.30 -1.81
CA ILE A 48 -18.44 -19.40 -1.69
C ILE A 48 -17.56 -19.39 -2.94
N ARG A 49 -16.27 -19.12 -2.74
CA ARG A 49 -15.25 -19.19 -3.78
C ARG A 49 -14.51 -20.52 -3.70
N ILE A 50 -14.42 -21.20 -4.83
CA ILE A 50 -13.73 -22.47 -5.03
C ILE A 50 -12.55 -22.20 -5.96
N THR A 51 -11.34 -22.59 -5.56
CA THR A 51 -10.14 -22.42 -6.40
C THR A 51 -9.55 -23.79 -6.74
N ASN A 52 -9.28 -24.02 -8.03
CA ASN A 52 -8.50 -25.18 -8.43
C ASN A 52 -7.01 -24.85 -8.27
N ASP A 53 -6.42 -25.21 -7.13
CA ASP A 53 -4.98 -25.04 -6.89
C ASP A 53 -4.15 -26.27 -7.31
N THR A 54 -4.80 -27.27 -7.92
CA THR A 54 -4.12 -28.45 -8.43
C THR A 54 -3.46 -28.13 -9.77
N ASN A 55 -2.46 -28.93 -10.16
CA ASN A 55 -1.80 -28.79 -11.46
C ASN A 55 -2.60 -29.41 -12.62
N THR A 56 -3.83 -29.86 -12.38
CA THR A 56 -4.70 -30.50 -13.39
C THR A 56 -6.00 -29.75 -13.57
N THR A 57 -6.56 -29.75 -14.79
CA THR A 57 -7.88 -29.15 -15.03
C THR A 57 -8.97 -29.98 -14.36
N VAL A 58 -9.86 -29.31 -13.62
CA VAL A 58 -11.05 -29.90 -13.01
C VAL A 58 -12.24 -29.64 -13.93
N ASN A 59 -13.02 -30.66 -14.28
CA ASN A 59 -14.13 -30.52 -15.23
C ASN A 59 -15.50 -30.28 -14.56
N SER A 60 -15.61 -30.51 -13.25
CA SER A 60 -16.82 -30.30 -12.45
C SER A 60 -16.44 -30.09 -10.99
N TRP A 61 -17.22 -29.32 -10.25
CA TRP A 61 -17.03 -29.12 -8.82
C TRP A 61 -18.32 -29.33 -8.06
N GLN A 62 -18.19 -29.85 -6.84
CA GLN A 62 -19.24 -29.96 -5.86
C GLN A 62 -18.65 -29.65 -4.49
N VAL A 63 -19.39 -28.86 -3.71
CA VAL A 63 -19.03 -28.51 -2.35
C VAL A 63 -20.21 -28.68 -1.41
N ASN A 64 -19.93 -28.93 -0.15
CA ASN A 64 -20.91 -29.03 0.90
C ASN A 64 -20.46 -28.31 2.16
N TRP A 65 -21.41 -27.79 2.92
CA TRP A 65 -21.16 -27.16 4.21
C TRP A 65 -22.28 -27.55 5.17
N SER A 66 -22.30 -26.96 6.35
CA SER A 66 -23.43 -27.10 7.27
C SER A 66 -23.50 -25.87 8.14
N TYR A 67 -24.71 -25.40 8.41
CA TYR A 67 -24.98 -24.45 9.48
C TYR A 67 -25.59 -25.17 10.68
N THR A 68 -25.30 -24.64 11.86
CA THR A 68 -25.85 -25.11 13.14
C THR A 68 -27.24 -24.52 13.40
N ARG A 69 -27.44 -23.25 13.01
CA ARG A 69 -28.70 -22.52 13.19
C ARG A 69 -29.17 -21.84 11.91
N ASN A 70 -28.25 -21.33 11.09
CA ASN A 70 -28.59 -20.68 9.84
C ASN A 70 -29.20 -21.67 8.84
N SER A 71 -29.89 -21.18 7.83
CA SER A 71 -30.42 -22.01 6.74
C SER A 71 -30.26 -21.30 5.41
N VAL A 72 -30.03 -22.05 4.34
CA VAL A 72 -29.97 -21.48 2.97
C VAL A 72 -31.39 -21.36 2.45
N THR A 73 -31.75 -20.16 1.99
CA THR A 73 -33.07 -19.87 1.41
C THR A 73 -33.03 -19.79 -0.11
N ASN A 74 -31.90 -19.38 -0.69
CA ASN A 74 -31.71 -19.32 -2.14
C ASN A 74 -30.22 -19.43 -2.51
N ALA A 75 -29.90 -19.81 -3.75
CA ALA A 75 -28.55 -19.79 -4.29
C ALA A 75 -28.56 -19.42 -5.78
N TRP A 76 -27.47 -18.81 -6.26
CA TRP A 76 -27.28 -18.47 -7.68
C TRP A 76 -25.87 -18.83 -8.13
N ASN A 77 -25.69 -19.03 -9.44
CA ASN A 77 -24.46 -19.54 -10.06
C ASN A 77 -24.03 -20.95 -9.60
N ALA A 78 -24.93 -21.69 -8.95
CA ALA A 78 -24.76 -23.09 -8.58
C ALA A 78 -26.10 -23.81 -8.58
N GLN A 79 -26.08 -25.14 -8.75
CA GLN A 79 -27.23 -25.99 -8.51
C GLN A 79 -27.20 -26.49 -7.07
N LEU A 80 -28.19 -26.11 -6.26
CA LEU A 80 -28.31 -26.55 -4.87
C LEU A 80 -29.04 -27.91 -4.81
N SER A 81 -28.50 -28.85 -4.04
CA SER A 81 -29.11 -30.15 -3.72
C SER A 81 -29.25 -30.27 -2.21
N GLY A 82 -30.50 -30.34 -1.71
CA GLY A 82 -30.77 -30.17 -0.28
C GLY A 82 -30.44 -28.75 0.18
N ASN A 83 -30.11 -28.58 1.47
CA ASN A 83 -29.88 -27.24 2.04
C ASN A 83 -28.42 -26.78 1.98
N TYR A 84 -27.45 -27.71 1.91
CA TYR A 84 -26.03 -27.38 2.10
C TYR A 84 -25.08 -28.12 1.16
N THR A 85 -25.52 -28.45 -0.04
CA THR A 85 -24.66 -29.01 -1.10
C THR A 85 -24.90 -28.27 -2.39
N ALA A 86 -23.85 -27.78 -3.03
CA ALA A 86 -23.90 -27.03 -4.27
C ALA A 86 -22.94 -27.62 -5.31
N SER A 87 -23.39 -27.74 -6.55
CA SER A 87 -22.58 -28.18 -7.68
C SER A 87 -22.61 -27.18 -8.83
N ASN A 88 -21.63 -27.32 -9.73
CA ASN A 88 -21.51 -26.46 -10.90
C ASN A 88 -22.72 -26.52 -11.84
N LEU A 89 -22.98 -25.40 -12.52
CA LEU A 89 -23.81 -25.33 -13.71
C LEU A 89 -22.98 -25.71 -14.95
N THR A 90 -23.63 -25.89 -16.10
CA THR A 90 -22.96 -26.31 -17.34
C THR A 90 -21.84 -25.37 -17.80
N TRP A 91 -21.93 -24.07 -17.50
CA TRP A 91 -20.97 -23.06 -17.95
C TRP A 91 -19.80 -22.80 -16.98
N ASN A 92 -19.86 -23.26 -15.71
CA ASN A 92 -18.84 -22.94 -14.69
C ASN A 92 -18.19 -24.16 -14.03
N GLY A 93 -18.34 -25.36 -14.62
CA GLY A 93 -17.73 -26.58 -14.08
C GLY A 93 -16.23 -26.72 -14.34
N ARG A 94 -15.73 -26.18 -15.46
CA ARG A 94 -14.35 -26.37 -15.91
C ARG A 94 -13.41 -25.32 -15.33
N LEU A 95 -12.48 -25.72 -14.47
CA LEU A 95 -11.46 -24.86 -13.83
C LEU A 95 -10.05 -25.35 -14.19
N ASN A 96 -9.28 -24.54 -14.92
CA ASN A 96 -7.84 -24.80 -15.13
C ASN A 96 -7.04 -24.55 -13.82
N PRO A 97 -5.79 -25.04 -13.71
CA PRO A 97 -4.90 -24.72 -12.59
C PRO A 97 -4.83 -23.21 -12.29
N GLY A 98 -5.03 -22.84 -11.03
CA GLY A 98 -5.06 -21.45 -10.55
C GLY A 98 -6.39 -20.70 -10.76
N GLN A 99 -7.37 -21.27 -11.47
CA GLN A 99 -8.65 -20.62 -11.67
C GLN A 99 -9.60 -20.78 -10.49
N SER A 100 -10.42 -19.77 -10.25
CA SER A 100 -11.49 -19.81 -9.26
C SER A 100 -12.86 -19.63 -9.90
N VAL A 101 -13.88 -20.14 -9.21
CA VAL A 101 -15.30 -19.87 -9.47
C VAL A 101 -15.95 -19.48 -8.15
N GLU A 102 -16.97 -18.63 -8.23
CA GLU A 102 -17.72 -18.17 -7.07
C GLU A 102 -19.21 -18.30 -7.32
N PHE A 103 -19.93 -18.81 -6.32
CA PHE A 103 -21.38 -18.82 -6.31
C PHE A 103 -21.90 -18.16 -5.04
N GLY A 104 -23.09 -17.58 -5.15
CA GLY A 104 -23.71 -16.87 -4.04
C GLY A 104 -24.86 -17.66 -3.43
N LEU A 105 -25.10 -17.40 -2.15
CA LEU A 105 -26.24 -17.92 -1.41
C LEU A 105 -26.89 -16.81 -0.59
N GLN A 106 -28.20 -16.91 -0.44
CA GLN A 106 -28.98 -16.16 0.53
C GLN A 106 -29.33 -17.12 1.66
N GLY A 107 -29.16 -16.68 2.91
CA GLY A 107 -29.53 -17.46 4.07
C GLY A 107 -30.31 -16.66 5.11
N ALA A 108 -31.07 -17.39 5.92
CA ALA A 108 -31.72 -16.88 7.11
C ALA A 108 -30.86 -17.18 8.33
N SER A 109 -30.69 -16.20 9.22
CA SER A 109 -29.90 -16.34 10.45
C SER A 109 -30.68 -17.03 11.57
N ASN A 110 -31.99 -17.20 11.40
CA ASN A 110 -32.89 -17.88 12.36
C ASN A 110 -32.75 -17.35 13.80
N GLY A 111 -32.56 -16.02 13.94
CA GLY A 111 -32.39 -15.34 15.23
C GLY A 111 -31.00 -15.52 15.86
N GLY A 112 -30.07 -16.20 15.18
CA GLY A 112 -28.68 -16.39 15.59
C GLY A 112 -27.70 -15.46 14.86
N ALA A 113 -26.42 -15.55 15.24
CA ALA A 113 -25.33 -14.89 14.50
C ALA A 113 -25.12 -15.54 13.14
N ILE A 114 -24.64 -14.77 12.15
CA ILE A 114 -24.36 -15.30 10.82
C ILE A 114 -23.13 -16.21 10.86
N GLU A 115 -23.32 -17.49 10.54
CA GLU A 115 -22.26 -18.50 10.57
C GLU A 115 -21.36 -18.42 9.33
N THR A 116 -20.06 -18.65 9.53
CA THR A 116 -19.05 -18.82 8.47
C THR A 116 -18.52 -20.26 8.49
N PRO A 117 -19.21 -21.21 7.84
CA PRO A 117 -18.91 -22.63 7.93
C PRO A 117 -17.72 -23.01 7.06
N ASP A 118 -17.07 -24.11 7.43
CA ASP A 118 -16.08 -24.75 6.58
C ASP A 118 -16.73 -25.33 5.32
N ILE A 119 -16.11 -25.07 4.18
CA ILE A 119 -16.53 -25.65 2.90
C ILE A 119 -15.77 -26.95 2.69
N ARG A 120 -16.52 -28.02 2.44
CA ARG A 120 -16.02 -29.38 2.18
C ARG A 120 -16.30 -29.78 0.74
N GLY A 121 -15.59 -30.76 0.22
CA GLY A 121 -15.70 -31.23 -1.16
C GLY A 121 -14.35 -31.65 -1.74
N ALA A 122 -14.34 -32.25 -2.93
CA ALA A 122 -13.10 -32.77 -3.54
C ALA A 122 -12.02 -31.68 -3.77
N LEU A 123 -12.44 -30.43 -3.97
CA LEU A 123 -11.57 -29.25 -4.07
C LEU A 123 -11.48 -28.44 -2.76
N CYS A 124 -12.04 -28.90 -1.66
CA CYS A 124 -12.16 -28.10 -0.44
C CYS A 124 -11.79 -28.88 0.83
N SER A 125 -11.41 -30.16 0.70
CA SER A 125 -11.08 -31.02 1.83
C SER A 125 -9.73 -31.69 1.59
N ALA A 126 -8.81 -31.54 2.53
CA ALA A 126 -7.58 -32.33 2.58
C ALA A 126 -7.97 -33.82 2.68
N ALA A 127 -7.72 -34.59 1.62
CA ALA A 127 -8.01 -36.02 1.62
C ALA A 127 -7.06 -36.72 2.60
N THR A 128 -7.59 -37.02 3.78
CA THR A 128 -7.09 -38.13 4.61
C THR A 128 -7.54 -39.42 3.92
N THR A 129 -6.62 -40.17 3.31
CA THR A 129 -6.89 -41.56 2.91
C THR A 129 -6.84 -42.46 4.14
N SER A 130 -7.96 -43.12 4.45
CA SER A 130 -8.03 -44.31 5.31
C SER A 130 -8.78 -45.43 4.60
N SER A 131 -8.14 -46.60 4.52
CA SER A 131 -8.77 -47.94 4.45
C SER A 131 -7.74 -48.96 4.96
N THR A 132 -7.79 -49.32 6.26
CA THR A 132 -8.28 -50.60 6.85
C THR A 132 -7.34 -51.78 6.60
N ALA A 133 -6.80 -52.56 7.55
CA ALA A 133 -7.18 -52.97 8.93
C ALA A 133 -5.86 -53.23 9.75
N SER A 134 -5.78 -53.29 11.09
CA SER A 134 -6.66 -53.88 12.10
C SER A 134 -6.40 -53.28 13.50
N SER A 135 -7.49 -53.16 14.27
CA SER A 135 -7.65 -53.26 15.74
C SER A 135 -6.50 -52.82 16.67
N VAL A 136 -6.72 -51.76 17.46
CA VAL A 136 -7.23 -51.84 18.84
C VAL A 136 -7.65 -50.46 19.38
N ASN A 137 -8.77 -50.44 20.11
CA ASN A 137 -9.29 -49.30 20.84
C ASN A 137 -8.30 -48.80 21.91
N SER A 138 -7.99 -47.51 21.89
CA SER A 138 -7.84 -46.73 23.13
C SER A 138 -8.04 -45.24 22.88
N VAL A 139 -8.95 -44.69 23.66
CA VAL A 139 -9.50 -43.33 23.66
C VAL A 139 -8.40 -42.29 23.90
N ALA A 140 -8.28 -41.27 23.05
CA ALA A 140 -7.52 -40.06 23.35
C ALA A 140 -8.34 -38.82 22.94
N SER A 141 -8.79 -38.10 23.96
CA SER A 141 -9.60 -36.89 23.91
C SER A 141 -8.89 -35.76 23.15
N SER A 142 -9.54 -35.18 22.15
CA SER A 142 -9.12 -33.92 21.53
C SER A 142 -9.34 -32.76 22.51
N ALA A 143 -8.28 -32.14 23.00
CA ALA A 143 -8.39 -30.94 23.84
C ALA A 143 -8.92 -29.76 23.01
N ALA A 144 -10.05 -29.19 23.41
CA ALA A 144 -10.59 -27.96 22.84
C ALA A 144 -9.64 -26.77 23.10
N ALA A 145 -9.61 -25.79 22.21
CA ALA A 145 -8.83 -24.56 22.38
C ALA A 145 -9.30 -23.81 23.64
N ALA A 146 -8.38 -23.58 24.58
CA ALA A 146 -8.65 -22.92 25.85
C ALA A 146 -8.31 -21.42 25.76
N ASN A 147 -8.94 -20.59 26.61
CA ASN A 147 -8.46 -19.22 26.82
C ASN A 147 -7.11 -19.28 27.56
N ILE A 148 -6.03 -19.02 26.85
CA ILE A 148 -4.66 -19.07 27.37
C ILE A 148 -4.16 -17.70 27.85
N ALA A 149 -4.95 -16.63 27.75
CA ALA A 149 -4.54 -15.29 28.21
C ALA A 149 -4.20 -15.25 29.70
N GLY A 150 -4.91 -16.02 30.53
CA GLY A 150 -4.62 -16.15 31.97
C GLY A 150 -3.30 -16.87 32.30
N LEU A 151 -2.65 -17.49 31.31
CA LEU A 151 -1.33 -18.12 31.45
C LEU A 151 -0.17 -17.17 31.11
N ALA A 152 -0.46 -15.97 30.60
CA ALA A 152 0.55 -14.98 30.23
C ALA A 152 0.87 -14.02 31.36
N SER A 153 2.10 -13.52 31.37
CA SER A 153 2.44 -12.28 32.06
C SER A 153 2.02 -11.09 31.18
N ALA A 154 1.32 -10.12 31.76
CA ALA A 154 0.89 -8.91 31.06
C ALA A 154 1.88 -7.75 31.28
N SER A 155 2.19 -7.00 30.22
CA SER A 155 2.93 -5.72 30.27
C SER A 155 2.23 -4.65 29.42
N THR A 156 2.54 -3.38 29.63
CA THR A 156 1.90 -2.26 28.92
C THR A 156 2.86 -1.10 28.70
N SER A 157 2.59 -0.25 27.71
CA SER A 157 3.27 1.04 27.53
C SER A 157 3.03 1.98 28.71
N TYR A 158 1.79 1.99 29.22
CA TYR A 158 1.35 2.84 30.32
C TYR A 158 0.05 2.28 30.92
N VAL A 159 -0.19 2.49 32.21
CA VAL A 159 -1.48 2.25 32.88
C VAL A 159 -1.71 3.34 33.92
N SER A 160 -2.92 3.89 33.98
CA SER A 160 -3.25 4.94 34.94
C SER A 160 -3.17 4.42 36.38
N PRO A 161 -2.76 5.23 37.37
CA PRO A 161 -2.56 4.76 38.75
C PRO A 161 -3.78 4.15 39.46
N TRP A 162 -4.99 4.45 38.99
CA TRP A 162 -6.26 3.91 39.51
C TRP A 162 -6.86 2.80 38.62
N GLU A 163 -6.22 2.47 37.51
CA GLU A 163 -6.53 1.33 36.64
C GLU A 163 -5.61 0.16 36.99
N ARG A 164 -5.92 -1.06 36.52
CA ARG A 164 -5.13 -2.26 36.85
C ARG A 164 -4.86 -3.07 35.59
N LEU A 165 -3.57 -3.25 35.29
CA LEU A 165 -3.14 -4.07 34.14
C LEU A 165 -3.67 -5.51 34.21
N SER A 166 -3.81 -6.07 35.40
CA SER A 166 -4.32 -7.44 35.58
C SER A 166 -5.77 -7.63 35.12
N ALA A 167 -6.55 -6.57 34.96
CA ALA A 167 -7.92 -6.65 34.47
C ALA A 167 -7.99 -7.17 33.02
N VAL A 168 -6.90 -7.05 32.25
CA VAL A 168 -6.92 -7.50 30.85
C VAL A 168 -6.94 -9.03 30.73
N ASN A 169 -6.58 -9.81 31.75
CA ASN A 169 -6.53 -11.27 31.67
C ASN A 169 -7.05 -12.01 32.91
N ASP A 170 -8.05 -11.44 33.58
CA ASP A 170 -8.63 -12.04 34.79
C ASP A 170 -9.85 -12.96 34.52
N ASN A 171 -10.16 -13.21 33.24
CA ASN A 171 -11.31 -13.99 32.77
C ASN A 171 -12.67 -13.33 33.12
N SER A 172 -12.72 -12.01 33.27
CA SER A 172 -13.97 -11.29 33.47
C SER A 172 -14.90 -11.40 32.25
N ASN A 173 -16.21 -11.23 32.46
CA ASN A 173 -17.23 -11.12 31.41
C ASN A 173 -17.97 -9.79 31.58
N PRO A 174 -17.44 -8.67 31.06
CA PRO A 174 -18.06 -7.37 31.22
C PRO A 174 -19.45 -7.32 30.55
N SER A 175 -20.41 -6.67 31.19
CA SER A 175 -21.78 -6.55 30.69
C SER A 175 -21.97 -5.40 29.68
N HIS A 176 -21.12 -4.36 29.76
CA HIS A 176 -21.08 -3.23 28.84
C HIS A 176 -19.69 -2.56 28.89
N SER A 177 -19.36 -1.68 27.95
CA SER A 177 -18.02 -1.06 27.85
C SER A 177 -17.67 -0.09 28.99
N ASN A 178 -18.58 0.17 29.92
CA ASN A 178 -18.31 0.97 31.13
C ASN A 178 -18.43 0.12 32.41
N ASP A 179 -18.40 -1.20 32.28
CA ASP A 179 -18.53 -2.12 33.41
C ASP A 179 -17.17 -2.35 34.06
N LYS A 180 -16.89 -1.60 35.12
CA LYS A 180 -15.64 -1.72 35.90
C LYS A 180 -15.76 -2.67 37.09
N SER A 181 -16.79 -3.53 37.16
CA SER A 181 -17.03 -4.40 38.32
C SER A 181 -15.87 -5.40 38.58
N ALA A 182 -15.16 -5.82 37.53
CA ALA A 182 -13.93 -6.63 37.62
C ALA A 182 -12.64 -5.79 37.59
N GLY A 183 -12.74 -4.46 37.48
CA GLY A 183 -11.63 -3.56 37.17
C GLY A 183 -11.58 -3.21 35.68
N ALA A 184 -10.59 -2.41 35.31
CA ALA A 184 -10.31 -2.03 33.93
C ALA A 184 -8.83 -1.72 33.77
N TYR A 185 -8.33 -1.89 32.56
CA TYR A 185 -7.11 -1.26 32.09
C TYR A 185 -7.48 0.03 31.34
N GLY A 186 -6.73 1.09 31.61
CA GLY A 186 -6.85 2.38 30.94
C GLY A 186 -5.52 3.12 30.96
N ASN A 187 -5.27 3.91 29.93
CA ASN A 187 -4.01 4.63 29.76
C ASN A 187 -4.16 6.16 29.78
N TRP A 188 -5.06 6.66 30.61
CA TRP A 188 -5.24 8.10 30.82
C TRP A 188 -3.99 8.76 31.45
N ASN A 189 -3.46 9.89 30.97
CA ASN A 189 -3.97 10.74 29.87
C ASN A 189 -3.02 10.75 28.66
N ASN A 190 -3.18 9.81 27.73
CA ASN A 190 -2.35 9.67 26.54
C ASN A 190 -3.16 9.76 25.22
N PRO A 191 -3.88 10.88 24.97
CA PRO A 191 -4.68 11.03 23.75
C PRO A 191 -3.79 11.12 22.51
N ASN A 192 -4.33 10.71 21.36
CA ASN A 192 -3.66 10.80 20.05
C ASN A 192 -2.25 10.15 20.03
N SER A 193 -2.07 9.09 20.81
CA SER A 193 -0.84 8.30 20.84
C SER A 193 -1.19 6.82 20.81
N ILE A 194 -0.31 6.00 20.22
CA ILE A 194 -0.47 4.55 20.26
C ILE A 194 -0.01 4.06 21.63
N GLN A 195 -0.90 3.38 22.33
CA GLN A 195 -0.61 2.66 23.58
C GLN A 195 -0.79 1.17 23.34
N TRP A 196 -0.09 0.33 24.11
CA TRP A 196 -0.12 -1.11 23.89
C TRP A 196 -0.21 -1.89 25.19
N VAL A 197 -0.88 -3.04 25.12
CA VAL A 197 -0.87 -4.11 26.13
C VAL A 197 -0.31 -5.37 25.49
N GLN A 198 0.51 -6.12 26.22
CA GLN A 198 1.22 -7.29 25.71
C GLN A 198 1.08 -8.48 26.66
N TYR A 199 0.99 -9.66 26.07
CA TYR A 199 1.15 -10.95 26.73
C TYR A 199 2.49 -11.59 26.37
N ASP A 200 3.16 -12.11 27.39
CA ASP A 200 4.32 -12.99 27.30
C ASP A 200 3.98 -14.35 27.94
N TRP A 201 4.06 -15.41 27.14
CA TRP A 201 3.95 -16.78 27.63
C TRP A 201 5.34 -17.41 27.80
N PRO A 202 5.51 -18.33 28.78
CA PRO A 202 6.77 -19.05 28.98
C PRO A 202 7.10 -20.03 27.83
N GLN A 203 6.12 -20.38 27.01
CA GLN A 203 6.25 -21.26 25.86
C GLN A 203 5.40 -20.75 24.69
N SER A 204 5.66 -21.26 23.48
CA SER A 204 4.85 -20.94 22.30
C SER A 204 3.48 -21.64 22.34
N TYR A 205 2.47 -20.92 21.88
CA TYR A 205 1.12 -21.42 21.67
C TYR A 205 0.71 -21.22 20.22
N ARG A 206 -0.13 -22.12 19.73
CA ARG A 206 -0.87 -21.97 18.47
C ARG A 206 -2.15 -21.20 18.77
N LEU A 207 -2.24 -19.99 18.25
CA LEU A 207 -3.32 -19.04 18.51
C LEU A 207 -4.39 -19.15 17.43
N GLU A 208 -5.62 -19.46 17.82
CA GLU A 208 -6.77 -19.57 16.92
C GLU A 208 -7.46 -18.22 16.74
N SER A 209 -7.68 -17.50 17.85
CA SER A 209 -8.30 -16.18 17.83
C SER A 209 -7.97 -15.38 19.08
N THR A 210 -8.26 -14.09 19.01
CA THR A 210 -8.16 -13.16 20.13
C THR A 210 -9.45 -12.36 20.25
N GLN A 211 -9.85 -12.02 21.47
CA GLN A 211 -11.07 -11.27 21.75
C GLN A 211 -10.77 -10.11 22.69
N VAL A 212 -11.09 -8.88 22.31
CA VAL A 212 -10.88 -7.70 23.15
C VAL A 212 -12.21 -7.04 23.50
N TYR A 213 -12.43 -6.77 24.77
CA TYR A 213 -13.56 -6.00 25.26
C TYR A 213 -13.07 -4.60 25.61
N TRP A 214 -13.52 -3.58 24.87
CA TRP A 214 -13.05 -2.20 25.06
C TRP A 214 -13.68 -1.54 26.28
N PHE A 215 -12.85 -0.84 27.06
CA PHE A 215 -13.29 0.07 28.13
C PHE A 215 -13.54 1.47 27.55
N ASP A 216 -14.68 2.04 27.92
CA ASP A 216 -15.16 3.34 27.50
C ASP A 216 -16.02 3.93 28.62
N ASP A 217 -15.50 4.96 29.29
CA ASP A 217 -16.18 5.67 30.39
C ASP A 217 -17.05 6.84 29.92
N ASN A 218 -17.22 6.99 28.60
CA ASN A 218 -17.78 8.17 27.94
C ASN A 218 -17.10 9.50 28.34
N GLY A 219 -15.86 9.44 28.81
CA GLY A 219 -15.07 10.56 29.33
C GLY A 219 -13.62 10.50 28.88
N GLY A 220 -12.70 10.36 29.85
CA GLY A 220 -11.26 10.42 29.59
C GLY A 220 -10.70 9.16 28.90
N VAL A 221 -11.42 8.05 28.95
CA VAL A 221 -11.05 6.79 28.30
C VAL A 221 -12.17 6.37 27.37
N LEU A 222 -11.88 6.29 26.08
CA LEU A 222 -12.85 5.96 25.05
C LEU A 222 -12.42 4.71 24.27
N THR A 223 -13.39 4.10 23.60
CA THR A 223 -13.13 3.03 22.62
C THR A 223 -12.08 3.50 21.60
N PRO A 224 -11.08 2.67 21.22
CA PRO A 224 -10.08 3.09 20.25
C PRO A 224 -10.72 3.54 18.94
N THR A 225 -10.13 4.54 18.27
CA THR A 225 -10.43 4.85 16.87
C THR A 225 -9.60 3.98 15.91
N ARG A 226 -8.56 3.32 16.43
CA ARG A 226 -7.75 2.30 15.75
C ARG A 226 -7.24 1.29 16.76
N ALA A 227 -7.38 0.00 16.47
CA ALA A 227 -6.72 -1.06 17.23
C ALA A 227 -6.32 -2.23 16.32
N TYR A 228 -5.17 -2.83 16.60
CA TYR A 228 -4.66 -3.99 15.87
C TYR A 228 -3.83 -4.89 16.81
N VAL A 229 -3.70 -6.16 16.44
CA VAL A 229 -2.91 -7.13 17.18
C VAL A 229 -1.62 -7.42 16.42
N GLU A 230 -0.53 -7.60 17.15
CA GLU A 230 0.77 -7.98 16.62
C GLU A 230 1.28 -9.22 17.36
N TYR A 231 1.96 -10.13 16.68
CA TYR A 231 2.63 -11.28 17.29
C TYR A 231 4.14 -11.18 17.15
N TRP A 232 4.88 -11.73 18.11
CA TRP A 232 6.33 -11.79 18.02
C TRP A 232 6.75 -13.01 17.21
N ASN A 233 7.54 -12.82 16.16
CA ASN A 233 8.06 -13.93 15.33
C ASN A 233 9.43 -14.47 15.80
N GLY A 234 9.93 -13.98 16.94
CA GLY A 234 11.29 -14.26 17.44
C GLY A 234 12.26 -13.07 17.30
N SER A 235 11.97 -12.13 16.40
CA SER A 235 12.85 -11.00 16.08
C SER A 235 12.14 -9.65 15.94
N SER A 236 10.84 -9.66 15.59
CA SER A 236 10.04 -8.46 15.36
C SER A 236 8.57 -8.70 15.66
N TRP A 237 7.85 -7.61 15.93
CA TRP A 237 6.38 -7.59 15.98
C TRP A 237 5.82 -7.59 14.56
N ILE A 238 4.91 -8.52 14.27
CA ILE A 238 4.25 -8.70 12.99
C ILE A 238 2.75 -8.47 13.17
N ASN A 239 2.15 -7.62 12.36
CA ASN A 239 0.71 -7.34 12.41
C ASN A 239 -0.11 -8.59 12.07
N ALA A 240 -1.01 -8.97 12.98
CA ALA A 240 -1.93 -10.09 12.88
C ALA A 240 -3.33 -9.68 12.38
N GLY A 241 -3.63 -8.38 12.35
CA GLY A 241 -4.88 -7.82 11.86
C GLY A 241 -5.48 -6.75 12.77
N ASN A 242 -6.44 -6.01 12.22
CA ASN A 242 -7.21 -5.01 12.97
C ASN A 242 -8.25 -5.67 13.86
N VAL A 243 -8.42 -5.15 15.07
CA VAL A 243 -9.47 -5.59 16.00
C VAL A 243 -10.71 -4.74 15.78
N PRO A 244 -11.91 -5.34 15.65
CA PRO A 244 -13.16 -4.57 15.61
C PRO A 244 -13.32 -3.65 16.84
N LEU A 245 -14.08 -2.57 16.68
CA LEU A 245 -14.18 -1.49 17.67
C LEU A 245 -15.60 -1.33 18.22
N ALA A 246 -16.37 -2.42 18.28
CA ALA A 246 -17.72 -2.41 18.81
C ALA A 246 -17.70 -2.25 20.34
N LYS A 247 -18.52 -1.32 20.85
CA LYS A 247 -18.83 -1.20 22.27
C LYS A 247 -19.72 -2.36 22.71
N ASN A 248 -19.68 -2.68 24.01
CA ASN A 248 -20.56 -3.64 24.68
C ASN A 248 -20.47 -5.07 24.11
N ALA A 249 -19.31 -5.45 23.58
CA ALA A 249 -19.08 -6.78 23.03
C ALA A 249 -17.60 -7.17 23.06
N PHE A 250 -17.35 -8.48 23.02
CA PHE A 250 -16.03 -9.01 22.68
C PHE A 250 -15.77 -8.86 21.18
N ASN A 251 -14.72 -8.11 20.84
CA ASN A 251 -14.27 -7.90 19.48
C ASN A 251 -13.28 -8.99 19.09
N THR A 252 -13.72 -9.90 18.20
CA THR A 252 -12.94 -11.10 17.85
C THR A 252 -12.12 -10.86 16.58
N LEU A 253 -10.84 -11.21 16.63
CA LEU A 253 -9.93 -11.33 15.49
C LEU A 253 -9.45 -12.78 15.39
N VAL A 254 -9.60 -13.39 14.21
CA VAL A 254 -9.08 -14.72 13.93
C VAL A 254 -7.58 -14.63 13.68
N LEU A 255 -6.80 -15.48 14.34
CA LEU A 255 -5.34 -15.48 14.30
C LEU A 255 -4.77 -16.62 13.44
N ASN A 256 -5.61 -17.38 12.73
CA ASN A 256 -5.21 -18.36 11.70
C ASN A 256 -4.10 -19.33 12.15
N ASN A 257 -4.15 -19.80 13.40
CA ASN A 257 -3.17 -20.71 13.97
C ASN A 257 -1.73 -20.16 14.04
N ILE A 258 -1.55 -18.84 14.16
CA ILE A 258 -0.25 -18.19 14.43
C ILE A 258 0.42 -18.85 15.63
N VAL A 259 1.68 -19.25 15.47
CA VAL A 259 2.48 -19.81 16.57
C VAL A 259 3.40 -18.73 17.13
N THR A 260 3.22 -18.36 18.39
CA THR A 260 4.05 -17.37 19.08
C THR A 260 4.03 -17.58 20.59
N ASN A 261 5.01 -17.01 21.29
CA ASN A 261 5.00 -16.87 22.75
C ASN A 261 4.77 -15.41 23.19
N ARG A 262 4.51 -14.47 22.27
CA ARG A 262 4.14 -13.10 22.62
C ARG A 262 3.13 -12.51 21.67
N LEU A 263 2.14 -11.83 22.23
CA LEU A 263 1.07 -11.14 21.51
C LEU A 263 0.92 -9.73 22.08
N ARG A 264 0.62 -8.75 21.24
CA ARG A 264 0.43 -7.35 21.64
C ARG A 264 -0.82 -6.80 20.99
N VAL A 265 -1.65 -6.09 21.75
CA VAL A 265 -2.72 -5.24 21.21
C VAL A 265 -2.26 -3.79 21.28
N SER A 266 -2.26 -3.12 20.14
CA SER A 266 -1.86 -1.73 19.95
C SER A 266 -3.10 -0.91 19.63
N MET A 267 -3.34 0.17 20.37
CA MET A 267 -4.59 0.94 20.33
C MET A 267 -4.34 2.45 20.39
N LEU A 268 -5.16 3.21 19.68
CA LEU A 268 -5.14 4.67 19.64
C LEU A 268 -6.58 5.18 19.64
N ASN A 269 -6.82 6.26 20.39
CA ASN A 269 -7.97 7.13 20.20
C ASN A 269 -7.44 8.54 19.90
N THR A 270 -7.99 9.20 18.88
CA THR A 270 -7.49 10.49 18.37
C THR A 270 -7.86 11.68 19.25
N GLN A 271 -8.76 11.50 20.21
CA GLN A 271 -9.32 12.59 21.04
C GLN A 271 -9.08 12.37 22.53
N GLN A 272 -9.13 11.12 23.00
CA GLN A 272 -9.00 10.74 24.40
C GLN A 272 -8.08 9.52 24.55
N SER A 273 -7.96 8.99 25.76
CA SER A 273 -7.19 7.78 26.04
C SER A 273 -7.99 6.52 25.69
N THR A 274 -7.37 5.34 25.79
CA THR A 274 -7.96 4.03 25.47
C THR A 274 -7.92 3.06 26.64
N GLY A 275 -8.77 2.04 26.61
CA GLY A 275 -8.82 1.04 27.67
C GLY A 275 -9.40 -0.30 27.23
N ILE A 276 -9.18 -1.31 28.06
CA ILE A 276 -9.57 -2.71 27.87
C ILE A 276 -10.19 -3.21 29.18
N LEU A 277 -11.37 -3.81 29.10
CA LEU A 277 -12.01 -4.50 30.22
C LEU A 277 -11.59 -5.96 30.31
N GLU A 278 -11.37 -6.63 29.18
CA GLU A 278 -10.92 -8.03 29.12
C GLU A 278 -10.25 -8.29 27.77
N TRP A 279 -9.17 -9.08 27.75
CA TRP A 279 -8.51 -9.56 26.55
C TRP A 279 -8.24 -11.07 26.63
N ARG A 280 -8.86 -11.82 25.72
CA ARG A 280 -8.77 -13.28 25.65
C ARG A 280 -7.98 -13.73 24.44
N VAL A 281 -7.30 -14.85 24.58
CA VAL A 281 -6.57 -15.49 23.47
C VAL A 281 -6.90 -16.97 23.52
N LEU A 282 -7.53 -17.47 22.46
CA LEU A 282 -7.83 -18.89 22.33
C LEU A 282 -6.67 -19.58 21.63
N GLY A 283 -6.16 -20.65 22.23
CA GLY A 283 -5.06 -21.40 21.64
C GLY A 283 -4.69 -22.67 22.40
N THR A 284 -3.69 -23.37 21.88
CA THR A 284 -3.16 -24.62 22.44
C THR A 284 -1.64 -24.60 22.49
N ALA A 285 -1.03 -25.26 23.46
CA ALA A 285 0.44 -25.29 23.59
C ALA A 285 1.06 -26.04 22.39
N THR A 286 2.14 -25.50 21.82
CA THR A 286 2.85 -26.19 20.72
C THR A 286 3.89 -27.16 21.28
N GLY A 287 3.56 -28.45 21.26
CA GLY A 287 4.42 -29.53 21.70
C GLY A 287 4.10 -29.98 23.13
N GLY A 288 3.63 -31.21 23.26
CA GLY A 288 3.51 -31.89 24.54
C GLY A 288 4.03 -33.31 24.41
N THR A 289 5.29 -33.54 24.76
CA THR A 289 5.66 -34.83 25.37
C THR A 289 5.09 -34.78 26.78
N ALA A 290 4.08 -35.59 27.06
CA ALA A 290 3.66 -35.84 28.42
C ALA A 290 4.84 -36.47 29.18
N SER A 291 5.40 -35.73 30.14
CA SER A 291 6.11 -36.34 31.26
C SER A 291 5.23 -36.20 32.49
N SER A 292 4.43 -37.22 32.72
CA SER A 292 3.91 -37.55 34.03
C SER A 292 5.08 -37.99 34.92
N SER A 293 5.36 -37.24 35.98
CA SER A 293 5.95 -37.81 37.18
C SER A 293 4.99 -37.51 38.33
N LEU A 294 4.16 -38.50 38.65
CA LEU A 294 3.52 -38.63 39.96
C LEU A 294 4.62 -38.77 41.02
N SER A 295 4.64 -37.87 41.99
CA SER A 295 5.10 -38.18 43.35
C SER A 295 4.07 -37.64 44.33
N SER A 296 3.40 -38.57 44.99
CA SER A 296 2.34 -38.42 45.99
C SER A 296 2.86 -37.94 47.35
N SER A 297 2.02 -37.16 48.05
CA SER A 297 1.83 -37.01 49.52
C SER A 297 3.04 -36.53 50.35
N SER A 298 2.92 -35.68 51.38
CA SER A 298 1.88 -35.53 52.40
C SER A 298 1.97 -34.20 53.16
N SER A 299 0.84 -33.82 53.75
CA SER A 299 0.45 -32.64 54.53
C SER A 299 1.22 -32.35 55.84
N SER A 300 1.27 -31.07 56.23
CA SER A 300 0.98 -30.53 57.60
C SER A 300 1.17 -28.99 57.64
N VAL A 301 0.11 -28.16 57.73
CA VAL A 301 -0.59 -27.65 58.94
C VAL A 301 0.02 -26.35 59.55
N THR A 302 -0.55 -25.18 59.16
CA THR A 302 -1.20 -24.11 60.00
C THR A 302 -0.32 -22.90 60.47
N PRO A 303 -0.86 -21.80 61.05
CA PRO A 303 -1.39 -20.65 60.29
C PRO A 303 -1.05 -19.23 60.89
N ALA A 304 -1.51 -18.18 60.18
CA ALA A 304 -1.95 -16.86 60.66
C ALA A 304 -0.99 -15.88 61.38
N SER A 305 -0.92 -14.63 60.90
CA SER A 305 -1.70 -13.49 61.45
C SER A 305 -1.24 -12.09 60.96
N SER A 306 -2.23 -11.25 60.64
CA SER A 306 -2.38 -9.77 60.79
C SER A 306 -1.13 -8.88 60.95
N SER A 307 -1.01 -7.70 60.30
CA SER A 307 -1.76 -6.44 60.56
C SER A 307 -1.26 -5.36 59.56
N ALA A 308 -2.09 -4.68 58.77
CA ALA A 308 -2.80 -3.41 59.03
C ALA A 308 -1.94 -2.11 59.04
N ARG A 309 -2.32 -1.17 58.14
CA ARG A 309 -2.32 0.31 58.25
C ARG A 309 -0.95 1.02 58.38
N SER A 310 -0.73 2.26 57.94
CA SER A 310 -1.37 3.28 57.08
C SER A 310 -0.46 4.53 57.16
N SER A 311 -0.56 5.46 56.19
CA SER A 311 -0.23 6.92 56.30
C SER A 311 1.24 7.31 56.57
N SER A 312 1.84 8.39 56.07
CA SER A 312 1.44 9.56 55.28
C SER A 312 2.70 10.42 55.03
N SER A 313 2.81 10.99 53.82
CA SER A 313 3.36 12.31 53.42
C SER A 313 4.37 13.08 54.29
N ALA A 314 5.47 13.57 53.67
CA ALA A 314 5.77 15.00 53.38
C ALA A 314 7.30 15.26 53.24
N VAL A 315 7.81 15.59 52.04
CA VAL A 315 8.26 16.92 51.49
C VAL A 315 9.62 17.47 52.00
N SER A 316 10.42 17.93 51.02
CA SER A 316 11.54 18.92 51.07
C SER A 316 12.94 18.30 51.27
N SER A 317 14.04 18.70 50.61
CA SER A 317 14.35 19.86 49.77
C SER A 317 15.77 19.76 49.18
N SER A 318 16.00 20.54 48.12
CA SER A 318 17.25 21.23 47.75
C SER A 318 18.29 20.53 46.87
N SER A 319 18.90 21.39 46.08
CA SER A 319 19.63 21.22 44.81
C SER A 319 21.05 21.82 44.91
N ILE A 320 21.82 21.69 43.81
CA ILE A 320 23.12 22.35 43.47
C ILE A 320 24.32 21.46 43.94
N ALA A 321 25.36 21.11 43.16
CA ALA A 321 26.06 21.78 42.06
C ALA A 321 26.97 20.83 41.22
N SER A 322 27.36 21.34 40.04
CA SER A 322 28.68 21.30 39.39
C SER A 322 29.31 20.00 38.82
N SER A 323 29.49 20.00 37.49
CA SER A 323 30.54 19.30 36.72
C SER A 323 31.85 20.13 36.71
N PRO A 324 32.91 19.84 35.91
CA PRO A 324 33.30 18.65 35.12
C PRO A 324 34.80 18.26 35.28
N SER A 325 35.27 17.23 34.55
CA SER A 325 36.48 17.26 33.65
C SER A 325 37.31 15.96 33.65
N SER A 326 37.54 15.43 32.43
CA SER A 326 38.77 14.85 31.82
C SER A 326 39.72 13.94 32.63
N SER A 327 40.43 12.93 32.11
CA SER A 327 40.52 12.21 30.82
C SER A 327 41.70 11.22 30.92
N VAL A 328 41.60 10.06 30.26
CA VAL A 328 42.68 9.18 29.73
C VAL A 328 43.70 8.54 30.69
N LEU A 329 43.77 7.19 30.71
CA LEU A 329 44.98 6.43 30.35
C LEU A 329 44.73 4.91 30.23
N SER A 330 45.47 4.35 29.27
CA SER A 330 45.50 3.02 28.69
C SER A 330 45.92 1.89 29.63
N SER A 331 45.47 0.65 29.37
CA SER A 331 46.30 -0.42 28.77
C SER A 331 45.67 -1.81 28.89
N SER A 332 46.06 -2.64 27.92
CA SER A 332 45.72 -4.02 27.58
C SER A 332 45.86 -5.09 28.66
N LEU A 333 45.04 -6.16 28.60
CA LEU A 333 45.47 -7.52 28.23
C LEU A 333 44.33 -8.56 28.30
N SER A 334 44.12 -9.21 27.15
CA SER A 334 43.74 -10.61 26.88
C SER A 334 43.13 -11.50 27.96
N SER A 335 41.98 -12.11 27.64
CA SER A 335 41.81 -13.56 27.79
C SER A 335 40.81 -14.12 26.77
N ARG A 336 41.25 -15.20 26.11
CA ARG A 336 40.50 -16.00 25.13
C ARG A 336 39.42 -16.81 25.85
N SER A 337 38.27 -16.98 25.22
CA SER A 337 37.54 -18.26 25.28
C SER A 337 36.86 -18.53 23.94
N SER A 338 37.24 -19.67 23.37
CA SER A 338 36.71 -20.29 22.17
C SER A 338 35.44 -21.08 22.54
N LEU A 339 34.35 -20.86 21.82
CA LEU A 339 33.24 -21.81 21.73
C LEU A 339 32.76 -21.83 20.28
N ALA A 340 33.15 -22.90 19.60
CA ALA A 340 32.52 -23.32 18.36
C ALA A 340 31.18 -23.98 18.71
N SER A 341 30.11 -23.54 18.07
CA SER A 341 28.88 -24.32 17.95
C SER A 341 28.29 -24.11 16.56
N SER A 342 28.57 -25.10 15.71
CA SER A 342 27.86 -25.36 14.48
C SER A 342 26.41 -25.78 14.78
N SER A 343 25.44 -25.04 14.26
CA SER A 343 24.22 -25.65 13.71
C SER A 343 23.61 -24.67 12.74
N ALA A 344 23.71 -25.02 11.46
CA ALA A 344 23.14 -24.29 10.36
C ALA A 344 21.61 -24.28 10.51
N SER A 345 21.04 -23.13 10.84
CA SER A 345 19.66 -22.85 10.50
C SER A 345 19.62 -22.75 8.98
N SER A 346 19.00 -23.71 8.30
CA SER A 346 18.69 -23.56 6.88
C SER A 346 17.65 -22.45 6.75
N THR A 347 18.13 -21.23 6.52
CA THR A 347 17.36 -20.10 6.02
C THR A 347 16.57 -20.62 4.80
N PRO A 348 15.28 -20.27 4.65
CA PRO A 348 14.58 -20.55 3.40
C PRO A 348 15.44 -20.01 2.26
N VAL A 349 15.82 -20.87 1.32
CA VAL A 349 16.65 -20.47 0.18
C VAL A 349 15.92 -19.35 -0.55
N ALA A 350 16.55 -18.18 -0.66
CA ALA A 350 15.98 -17.08 -1.42
C ALA A 350 15.72 -17.58 -2.85
N GLN A 351 14.49 -17.39 -3.34
CA GLN A 351 14.15 -17.74 -4.71
C GLN A 351 14.82 -16.72 -5.64
N CYS A 352 15.83 -17.16 -6.38
CA CYS A 352 16.63 -16.27 -7.24
C CYS A 352 16.08 -16.13 -8.65
N ASP A 353 15.01 -16.84 -8.99
CA ASP A 353 14.42 -16.74 -10.31
C ASP A 353 13.69 -15.41 -10.53
N ALA A 354 13.57 -15.03 -11.80
CA ALA A 354 12.87 -13.83 -12.19
C ALA A 354 11.41 -13.87 -11.69
N HIS A 355 10.98 -12.76 -11.11
CA HIS A 355 9.65 -12.59 -10.57
C HIS A 355 8.73 -11.93 -11.59
N THR A 356 7.49 -12.41 -11.64
CA THR A 356 6.38 -11.77 -12.34
C THR A 356 5.30 -11.46 -11.31
N TRP A 357 4.85 -10.22 -11.27
CA TRP A 357 3.75 -9.83 -10.39
C TRP A 357 2.44 -10.45 -10.88
N PRO A 358 1.58 -10.95 -9.98
CA PRO A 358 0.23 -11.35 -10.36
C PRO A 358 -0.63 -10.11 -10.64
N ASN A 359 -1.75 -10.32 -11.35
CA ASN A 359 -2.76 -9.28 -11.56
C ASN A 359 -3.32 -8.75 -10.23
N TYR A 360 -3.89 -7.56 -10.29
CA TYR A 360 -4.57 -6.93 -9.16
C TYR A 360 -6.04 -7.38 -9.08
N GLU A 361 -6.52 -7.67 -7.87
CA GLU A 361 -7.86 -8.22 -7.63
C GLU A 361 -8.58 -7.52 -6.45
N PRO A 362 -9.62 -6.71 -6.67
CA PRO A 362 -10.26 -6.44 -7.96
C PRO A 362 -9.36 -5.66 -8.93
N ASP A 363 -9.59 -5.82 -10.23
CA ASP A 363 -8.87 -5.16 -11.34
C ASP A 363 -8.98 -3.61 -11.32
N LEU A 364 -9.79 -3.01 -10.44
CA LEU A 364 -10.05 -1.56 -10.37
C LEU A 364 -10.42 -0.89 -11.72
N ASN A 365 -10.72 -1.67 -12.75
CA ASN A 365 -11.06 -1.14 -14.05
C ASN A 365 -12.44 -0.45 -13.96
N TYR A 366 -12.52 0.77 -14.50
CA TYR A 366 -13.68 1.63 -14.35
C TYR A 366 -13.90 2.51 -15.57
N ASP A 367 -15.14 2.50 -16.07
CA ASP A 367 -15.60 3.33 -17.17
C ASP A 367 -16.63 4.33 -16.65
N LEU A 368 -16.27 5.62 -16.62
CA LEU A 368 -17.09 6.66 -16.00
C LEU A 368 -18.36 6.92 -16.80
N ARG A 369 -18.47 6.50 -18.05
CA ARG A 369 -19.72 6.62 -18.83
C ARG A 369 -20.88 5.90 -18.17
N THR A 370 -20.60 4.83 -17.40
CA THR A 370 -21.63 4.08 -16.66
C THR A 370 -22.31 4.90 -15.58
N ASP A 371 -21.61 5.87 -14.99
CA ASP A 371 -22.12 6.74 -13.92
C ASP A 371 -22.81 8.01 -14.44
N PHE A 372 -22.42 8.50 -15.63
CA PHE A 372 -22.81 9.83 -16.11
C PHE A 372 -23.62 9.84 -17.41
N GLY A 373 -23.78 8.70 -18.09
CA GLY A 373 -24.59 8.57 -19.30
C GLY A 373 -24.14 9.46 -20.46
N GLN A 374 -24.94 9.48 -21.53
CA GLN A 374 -24.78 10.38 -22.67
C GLN A 374 -25.56 11.67 -22.40
N VAL A 375 -24.95 12.84 -22.67
CA VAL A 375 -25.62 14.14 -22.54
C VAL A 375 -26.30 14.56 -23.84
N ASP A 376 -27.53 15.05 -23.73
CA ASP A 376 -28.29 15.58 -24.87
C ASP A 376 -27.97 17.06 -25.10
N THR A 377 -27.03 17.31 -26.02
CA THR A 377 -26.52 18.65 -26.34
C THR A 377 -27.59 19.57 -26.93
N SER A 378 -28.68 19.01 -27.50
CA SER A 378 -29.78 19.81 -28.05
C SER A 378 -30.58 20.55 -26.97
N LYS A 379 -30.44 20.13 -25.72
CA LYS A 379 -31.11 20.72 -24.55
C LYS A 379 -30.23 21.70 -23.77
N PHE A 380 -28.99 21.92 -24.22
CA PHE A 380 -28.05 22.75 -23.49
C PHE A 380 -28.49 24.21 -23.46
N ARG A 381 -28.41 24.79 -22.26
CA ARG A 381 -28.67 26.20 -21.99
C ARG A 381 -27.36 26.95 -21.79
N ILE A 382 -27.33 28.23 -22.16
CA ILE A 382 -26.15 29.07 -21.88
C ILE A 382 -26.17 29.41 -20.39
N TYR A 383 -25.12 29.01 -19.69
CA TYR A 383 -24.84 29.53 -18.36
C TYR A 383 -24.02 30.81 -18.49
N TYR A 384 -24.59 31.97 -18.27
CA TYR A 384 -23.84 33.22 -18.54
C TYR A 384 -22.76 33.50 -17.50
N GLY A 385 -22.97 33.13 -16.23
CA GLY A 385 -22.01 33.35 -15.13
C GLY A 385 -21.82 34.82 -14.71
N CYS A 386 -21.81 35.75 -15.66
CA CYS A 386 -21.73 37.19 -15.45
C CYS A 386 -23.08 37.90 -15.67
N PRO A 387 -23.25 39.12 -15.12
CA PRO A 387 -24.38 39.99 -15.43
C PRO A 387 -24.51 40.25 -16.94
N GLN A 388 -25.74 40.25 -17.47
CA GLN A 388 -26.00 40.42 -18.91
C GLN A 388 -25.43 41.72 -19.50
N ASN A 389 -25.41 42.80 -18.72
CA ASN A 389 -24.94 44.11 -19.18
C ASN A 389 -23.44 44.15 -19.50
N VAL A 390 -22.62 43.24 -18.93
CA VAL A 390 -21.18 43.18 -19.23
C VAL A 390 -20.86 42.25 -20.40
N ILE A 391 -21.82 41.47 -20.88
CA ILE A 391 -21.64 40.50 -21.97
C ILE A 391 -21.92 41.20 -23.30
N ALA A 392 -20.94 41.17 -24.20
CA ALA A 392 -21.05 41.74 -25.54
C ALA A 392 -21.43 40.69 -26.59
N GLY A 393 -21.07 39.42 -26.36
CA GLY A 393 -21.45 38.35 -27.27
C GLY A 393 -21.19 36.96 -26.72
N VAL A 394 -21.90 36.02 -27.32
CA VAL A 394 -21.80 34.58 -27.05
C VAL A 394 -21.84 33.82 -28.36
N LYS A 395 -21.01 32.79 -28.50
CA LYS A 395 -21.05 31.85 -29.61
C LYS A 395 -21.10 30.42 -29.09
N THR A 396 -22.02 29.61 -29.59
CA THR A 396 -22.19 28.22 -29.18
C THR A 396 -21.86 27.27 -30.33
N MET A 397 -21.22 26.14 -30.02
CA MET A 397 -21.00 25.06 -30.98
C MET A 397 -20.91 23.74 -30.22
N GLY A 398 -21.72 22.76 -30.61
CA GLY A 398 -21.77 21.45 -29.97
C GLY A 398 -22.04 21.55 -28.47
N ARG A 399 -21.02 21.30 -27.65
CA ARG A 399 -21.06 21.18 -26.19
C ARG A 399 -20.56 22.43 -25.47
N PHE A 400 -20.08 23.41 -26.21
CA PHE A 400 -19.39 24.58 -25.66
C PHE A 400 -20.04 25.91 -26.03
N ALA A 401 -19.91 26.88 -25.13
CA ALA A 401 -20.21 28.29 -25.35
C ALA A 401 -18.97 29.14 -25.10
N PHE A 402 -18.68 30.07 -26.00
CA PHE A 402 -17.62 31.07 -25.88
C PHE A 402 -18.24 32.43 -25.57
N ILE A 403 -17.86 33.06 -24.45
CA ILE A 403 -18.48 34.28 -23.91
C ILE A 403 -17.42 35.38 -23.80
N TRP A 404 -17.73 36.60 -24.27
CA TRP A 404 -16.84 37.76 -24.16
C TRP A 404 -17.58 39.05 -23.78
N GLY A 405 -16.84 39.97 -23.16
CA GLY A 405 -17.31 41.30 -22.80
C GLY A 405 -17.00 42.36 -23.86
N HIS A 406 -17.38 43.61 -23.57
CA HIS A 406 -17.30 44.73 -24.52
C HIS A 406 -15.89 45.13 -24.93
N ASN A 407 -14.86 44.68 -24.21
CA ASN A 407 -13.45 44.98 -24.47
C ASN A 407 -12.69 43.82 -25.14
N ARG A 408 -13.36 43.00 -25.98
CA ARG A 408 -12.73 41.93 -26.76
C ARG A 408 -11.53 42.46 -27.55
N ASN A 409 -10.39 41.77 -27.45
CA ASN A 409 -9.19 42.13 -28.21
C ASN A 409 -9.50 42.10 -29.73
N PRO A 410 -9.17 43.16 -30.48
CA PRO A 410 -9.53 43.27 -31.90
C PRO A 410 -8.85 42.25 -32.81
N SER A 411 -7.75 41.62 -32.36
CA SER A 411 -7.07 40.55 -33.10
C SER A 411 -7.88 39.24 -33.14
N ILE A 412 -8.85 39.06 -32.25
CA ILE A 412 -9.66 37.83 -32.20
C ILE A 412 -10.77 37.92 -33.24
N THR A 413 -10.75 37.04 -34.23
CA THR A 413 -11.82 36.91 -35.22
C THR A 413 -12.84 35.84 -34.83
N ASP A 414 -14.02 35.85 -35.45
CA ASP A 414 -15.01 34.80 -35.22
C ASP A 414 -14.56 33.43 -35.74
N ALA A 415 -13.68 33.40 -36.74
CA ALA A 415 -13.04 32.18 -37.23
C ALA A 415 -12.08 31.58 -36.19
N ASP A 416 -11.43 32.41 -35.38
CA ASP A 416 -10.60 31.95 -34.26
C ASP A 416 -11.46 31.31 -33.17
N ILE A 417 -12.58 31.94 -32.81
CA ILE A 417 -13.56 31.38 -31.86
C ILE A 417 -14.12 30.05 -32.39
N ASP A 418 -14.48 29.98 -33.67
CA ASP A 418 -14.97 28.74 -34.30
C ASP A 418 -13.94 27.62 -34.27
N ARG A 419 -12.67 27.93 -34.50
CA ARG A 419 -11.57 26.96 -34.39
C ARG A 419 -11.45 26.44 -32.97
N VAL A 420 -11.43 27.32 -31.96
CA VAL A 420 -11.34 26.93 -30.55
C VAL A 420 -12.49 26.01 -30.17
N LEU A 421 -13.72 26.41 -30.48
CA LEU A 421 -14.91 25.62 -30.17
C LEU A 421 -14.91 24.27 -30.90
N ARG A 422 -14.53 24.22 -32.17
CA ARG A 422 -14.44 22.94 -32.93
C ARG A 422 -13.43 21.99 -32.30
N ASN A 423 -12.23 22.47 -32.00
CA ASN A 423 -11.17 21.68 -31.36
C ASN A 423 -11.60 21.14 -29.99
N LEU A 424 -12.23 21.99 -29.16
CA LEU A 424 -12.73 21.58 -27.86
C LEU A 424 -13.82 20.51 -27.94
N ASN A 425 -14.74 20.61 -28.92
CA ASN A 425 -15.73 19.57 -29.15
C ASN A 425 -15.08 18.24 -29.56
N GLU A 426 -14.14 18.26 -30.50
CA GLU A 426 -13.38 17.07 -30.91
C GLU A 426 -12.67 16.41 -29.71
N ASP A 427 -12.07 17.22 -28.83
CA ASP A 427 -11.33 16.77 -27.64
C ASP A 427 -12.25 16.22 -26.56
N ALA A 428 -13.33 16.94 -26.23
CA ALA A 428 -14.33 16.49 -25.27
C ALA A 428 -15.02 15.20 -25.71
N ASP A 429 -15.37 15.08 -26.99
CA ASP A 429 -16.02 13.88 -27.50
C ASP A 429 -15.09 12.69 -27.50
N TYR A 430 -13.79 12.87 -27.75
CA TYR A 430 -12.84 11.78 -27.66
C TYR A 430 -12.60 11.34 -26.21
N ILE A 431 -12.37 12.30 -25.30
CA ILE A 431 -12.19 12.05 -23.86
C ILE A 431 -13.40 11.28 -23.31
N HIS A 432 -14.62 11.70 -23.68
CA HIS A 432 -15.83 11.05 -23.21
C HIS A 432 -16.10 9.71 -23.92
N ASN A 433 -16.24 9.72 -25.24
CA ASN A 433 -16.77 8.58 -26.00
C ASN A 433 -15.74 7.47 -26.22
N VAL A 434 -14.45 7.80 -26.24
CA VAL A 434 -13.37 6.83 -26.52
C VAL A 434 -12.61 6.47 -25.25
N MET A 435 -12.25 7.46 -24.44
CA MET A 435 -11.45 7.23 -23.22
C MET A 435 -12.29 6.91 -21.99
N GLY A 436 -13.61 7.09 -22.04
CA GLY A 436 -14.52 6.71 -20.97
C GLY A 436 -14.53 7.67 -19.78
N TRP A 437 -14.11 8.92 -19.97
CA TRP A 437 -14.12 9.96 -18.93
C TRP A 437 -15.46 10.72 -18.89
N PRO A 438 -15.82 11.37 -17.78
CA PRO A 438 -17.09 12.04 -17.65
C PRO A 438 -17.06 13.40 -18.34
N VAL A 439 -18.25 13.96 -18.51
CA VAL A 439 -18.44 15.34 -18.97
C VAL A 439 -18.27 16.29 -17.78
N ASP A 440 -17.94 17.55 -18.02
CA ASP A 440 -17.78 18.52 -16.94
C ASP A 440 -19.12 18.85 -16.25
N ARG A 441 -19.04 19.47 -15.07
CA ARG A 441 -20.21 19.74 -14.23
C ARG A 441 -21.33 20.51 -14.93
N LEU A 442 -21.00 21.52 -15.73
CA LEU A 442 -22.01 22.32 -16.45
C LEU A 442 -22.84 21.44 -17.40
N GLN A 443 -22.18 20.55 -18.13
CA GLN A 443 -22.85 19.63 -19.05
C GLN A 443 -23.71 18.59 -18.33
N GLN A 444 -23.28 18.12 -17.15
CA GLN A 444 -24.10 17.23 -16.31
C GLN A 444 -25.41 17.91 -15.86
N GLU A 445 -25.39 19.24 -15.72
CA GLU A 445 -26.55 20.04 -15.31
C GLU A 445 -27.35 20.59 -16.50
N GLY A 446 -27.00 20.21 -17.74
CA GLY A 446 -27.73 20.59 -18.96
C GLY A 446 -27.36 21.98 -19.50
N TYR A 447 -26.14 22.44 -19.24
CA TYR A 447 -25.58 23.67 -19.80
C TYR A 447 -24.44 23.38 -20.78
N PHE A 448 -24.13 24.36 -21.62
CA PHE A 448 -22.86 24.35 -22.35
C PHE A 448 -21.69 24.45 -21.36
N SER A 449 -20.59 23.75 -21.65
CA SER A 449 -19.30 24.04 -21.00
C SER A 449 -18.80 25.40 -21.50
N ASN A 450 -18.38 26.26 -20.59
CA ASN A 450 -18.10 27.66 -20.92
C ASN A 450 -16.61 27.96 -21.06
N VAL A 451 -16.31 28.70 -22.11
CA VAL A 451 -15.05 29.41 -22.32
C VAL A 451 -15.30 30.90 -22.15
N TYR A 452 -14.60 31.54 -21.21
CA TYR A 452 -14.67 32.98 -20.98
C TYR A 452 -13.41 33.68 -21.52
N LEU A 453 -13.59 34.85 -22.12
CA LEU A 453 -12.47 35.64 -22.65
C LEU A 453 -11.87 36.56 -21.58
N TYR A 454 -10.67 36.23 -21.11
CA TYR A 454 -9.88 37.01 -20.16
C TYR A 454 -9.53 38.41 -20.71
N GLY A 455 -9.65 39.43 -19.87
CA GLY A 455 -9.37 40.82 -20.22
C GLY A 455 -10.42 41.48 -21.11
N SER A 456 -11.52 40.78 -21.44
CA SER A 456 -12.59 41.32 -22.31
C SER A 456 -13.59 42.23 -21.59
N GLY A 457 -13.37 42.53 -20.31
CA GLY A 457 -14.31 43.32 -19.48
C GLY A 457 -15.47 42.50 -18.91
N LEU A 458 -15.36 41.18 -18.91
CA LEU A 458 -16.25 40.30 -18.15
C LEU A 458 -15.99 40.41 -16.64
N CYS A 459 -16.94 39.90 -15.85
CA CYS A 459 -16.82 39.86 -14.38
C CYS A 459 -15.78 38.85 -13.86
N THR A 460 -15.14 38.08 -14.75
CA THR A 460 -14.17 37.02 -14.44
C THR A 460 -12.82 37.53 -13.97
N ASP A 461 -12.45 38.75 -14.34
CA ASP A 461 -11.14 39.35 -14.11
C ASP A 461 -11.19 40.88 -14.24
N ARG A 462 -10.05 41.54 -14.06
CA ARG A 462 -9.87 43.00 -14.25
C ARG A 462 -8.71 43.32 -15.20
N ALA A 463 -8.33 42.37 -16.03
CA ALA A 463 -7.12 42.44 -16.84
C ALA A 463 -7.29 43.31 -18.08
N ALA A 464 -6.17 43.77 -18.66
CA ALA A 464 -6.20 44.38 -19.98
C ALA A 464 -6.40 43.31 -21.07
N ASN A 465 -7.07 43.68 -22.17
CA ASN A 465 -7.28 42.75 -23.30
C ASN A 465 -6.00 42.39 -24.07
N THR A 466 -4.86 42.99 -23.73
CA THR A 466 -3.52 42.71 -24.27
C THR A 466 -2.68 41.80 -23.37
N GLU A 467 -3.17 41.47 -22.17
CA GLU A 467 -2.46 40.55 -21.29
C GLU A 467 -2.41 39.15 -21.90
N ARG A 468 -1.23 38.53 -21.80
CA ARG A 468 -1.02 37.12 -22.13
C ARG A 468 -1.22 36.35 -20.82
N GLY A 469 -2.35 35.65 -20.72
CA GLY A 469 -2.79 35.00 -19.47
C GLY A 469 -4.13 34.26 -19.64
N GLY A 470 -4.82 34.00 -18.55
CA GLY A 470 -6.04 33.18 -18.55
C GLY A 470 -5.69 31.69 -18.49
N TRP A 471 -6.01 31.09 -17.34
CA TRP A 471 -5.88 29.67 -17.04
C TRP A 471 -7.19 29.21 -16.42
N GLN A 472 -7.31 27.94 -16.05
CA GLN A 472 -8.48 27.44 -15.35
C GLN A 472 -8.75 28.28 -14.10
N SER A 473 -10.01 28.65 -13.94
CA SER A 473 -10.50 29.42 -12.80
C SER A 473 -11.90 28.94 -12.44
N GLY A 474 -12.60 29.67 -11.57
CA GLY A 474 -13.96 29.35 -11.17
C GLY A 474 -14.91 30.55 -11.29
N ILE A 475 -16.16 30.27 -11.65
CA ILE A 475 -17.23 31.27 -11.66
C ILE A 475 -18.47 30.70 -10.97
N ASN A 476 -18.90 31.34 -9.87
CA ASN A 476 -20.06 30.93 -9.07
C ASN A 476 -20.04 29.44 -8.67
N GLY A 477 -18.85 28.90 -8.34
CA GLY A 477 -18.68 27.51 -7.94
C GLY A 477 -18.56 26.48 -9.07
N TYR A 478 -18.55 26.91 -10.34
CA TYR A 478 -18.22 26.06 -11.49
C TYR A 478 -16.76 26.29 -11.92
N PRO A 479 -16.00 25.23 -12.24
CA PRO A 479 -14.75 25.39 -12.96
C PRO A 479 -15.02 25.97 -14.35
N MET A 480 -14.10 26.76 -14.89
CA MET A 480 -14.22 27.36 -16.21
C MET A 480 -12.91 27.35 -16.98
N VAL A 481 -13.02 27.31 -18.31
CA VAL A 481 -11.92 27.61 -19.23
C VAL A 481 -11.88 29.13 -19.41
N LEU A 482 -10.76 29.76 -19.05
CA LEU A 482 -10.60 31.22 -19.17
C LEU A 482 -9.36 31.48 -20.04
N LEU A 483 -9.55 32.11 -21.20
CA LEU A 483 -8.49 32.28 -22.20
C LEU A 483 -8.23 33.75 -22.47
N SER A 484 -6.97 34.18 -22.49
CA SER A 484 -6.61 35.48 -23.10
C SER A 484 -6.67 35.43 -24.63
N TYR A 485 -6.41 36.57 -25.26
CA TYR A 485 -6.39 36.68 -26.72
C TYR A 485 -5.37 35.74 -27.38
N TYR A 486 -4.22 35.49 -26.74
CA TYR A 486 -3.10 34.80 -27.38
C TYR A 486 -3.39 33.32 -27.70
N PRO A 487 -3.87 32.49 -26.75
CA PRO A 487 -4.30 31.11 -27.08
C PRO A 487 -5.41 31.06 -28.13
N VAL A 488 -6.33 32.02 -28.08
CA VAL A 488 -7.47 32.06 -29.01
C VAL A 488 -6.99 32.26 -30.45
N VAL A 489 -6.04 33.17 -30.70
CA VAL A 489 -5.54 33.47 -32.05
C VAL A 489 -4.39 32.57 -32.53
N THR A 490 -3.87 31.68 -31.67
CA THR A 490 -2.66 30.89 -31.95
C THR A 490 -3.01 29.41 -32.11
N PRO A 491 -3.10 28.85 -33.33
CA PRO A 491 -3.53 27.47 -33.54
C PRO A 491 -2.70 26.40 -32.82
N SER A 492 -1.40 26.64 -32.57
CA SER A 492 -0.53 25.71 -31.83
C SER A 492 -0.90 25.58 -30.36
N GLU A 493 -1.72 26.48 -29.81
CA GLU A 493 -2.17 26.46 -28.41
C GLU A 493 -3.37 25.52 -28.17
N ARG A 494 -3.77 24.69 -29.15
CA ARG A 494 -4.83 23.69 -28.96
C ARG A 494 -4.57 22.84 -27.71
N GLY A 495 -3.34 22.36 -27.52
CA GLY A 495 -2.98 21.56 -26.34
C GLY A 495 -3.20 22.29 -25.02
N GLY A 496 -2.79 23.56 -24.92
CA GLY A 496 -3.03 24.38 -23.73
C GLY A 496 -4.52 24.57 -23.45
N ILE A 497 -5.32 24.89 -24.47
CA ILE A 497 -6.77 25.05 -24.32
C ILE A 497 -7.44 23.74 -23.84
N THR A 498 -7.03 22.60 -24.39
CA THR A 498 -7.55 21.29 -24.00
C THR A 498 -7.15 20.91 -22.57
N HIS A 499 -5.96 21.31 -22.13
CA HIS A 499 -5.52 21.16 -20.74
C HIS A 499 -6.49 21.88 -19.78
N GLU A 500 -6.83 23.14 -20.07
CA GLU A 500 -7.77 23.91 -19.24
C GLU A 500 -9.17 23.28 -19.18
N PHE A 501 -9.62 22.67 -20.28
CA PHE A 501 -10.86 21.90 -20.28
C PHE A 501 -10.78 20.63 -19.43
N ILE A 502 -9.65 19.91 -19.44
CA ILE A 502 -9.45 18.73 -18.58
C ILE A 502 -9.60 19.09 -17.10
N HIS A 503 -9.10 20.25 -16.68
CA HIS A 503 -9.31 20.73 -15.32
C HIS A 503 -10.81 20.86 -14.97
N THR A 504 -11.68 21.25 -15.90
CA THR A 504 -13.13 21.36 -15.62
C THR A 504 -13.79 20.00 -15.41
N ILE A 505 -13.34 18.96 -16.12
CA ILE A 505 -13.75 17.57 -15.87
C ILE A 505 -13.32 17.16 -14.46
N MET A 506 -12.04 17.33 -14.15
CA MET A 506 -11.42 16.80 -12.93
C MET A 506 -11.96 17.48 -11.66
N ALA A 507 -12.26 18.78 -11.73
CA ALA A 507 -12.85 19.55 -10.64
C ALA A 507 -14.31 19.16 -10.29
N THR A 508 -15.00 18.36 -11.12
CA THR A 508 -16.43 18.06 -10.96
C THR A 508 -16.77 17.26 -9.69
N ARG A 509 -15.82 16.50 -9.11
CA ARG A 509 -16.04 15.68 -7.89
C ARG A 509 -15.43 16.27 -6.60
N GLY A 510 -14.83 17.45 -6.66
CA GLY A 510 -14.07 18.05 -5.55
C GLY A 510 -12.75 17.31 -5.23
N ASN A 511 -11.95 17.85 -4.31
CA ASN A 511 -10.64 17.30 -3.91
C ASN A 511 -10.76 16.00 -3.12
N LYS A 512 -11.09 14.89 -3.81
CA LYS A 512 -11.02 13.53 -3.26
C LYS A 512 -9.66 12.88 -3.52
N ALA A 513 -8.71 13.53 -4.18
CA ALA A 513 -7.31 13.13 -4.22
C ALA A 513 -6.44 14.34 -4.63
N ALA A 514 -6.02 15.16 -3.67
CA ALA A 514 -5.42 16.47 -3.94
C ALA A 514 -4.18 16.41 -4.85
N TRP A 515 -3.33 15.39 -4.70
CA TRP A 515 -2.16 15.19 -5.58
C TRP A 515 -2.54 14.64 -6.96
N PHE A 516 -3.60 13.80 -7.06
CA PHE A 516 -4.09 13.30 -8.35
C PHE A 516 -4.60 14.43 -9.25
N ASN A 517 -5.08 15.53 -8.66
CA ASN A 517 -5.72 16.59 -9.44
C ASN A 517 -4.77 17.38 -10.33
N GLU A 518 -3.45 17.38 -10.11
CA GLU A 518 -2.48 18.07 -10.99
C GLU A 518 -1.78 17.07 -11.92
N GLY A 519 -1.18 16.01 -11.37
CA GLY A 519 -0.56 14.93 -12.16
C GLY A 519 -1.56 14.09 -12.98
N GLY A 520 -2.83 14.07 -12.58
CA GLY A 520 -3.91 13.41 -13.33
C GLY A 520 -4.36 14.20 -14.55
N ASN A 521 -4.29 15.54 -14.52
CA ASN A 521 -4.63 16.38 -15.68
C ASN A 521 -3.60 16.19 -16.78
N THR A 522 -2.31 16.24 -16.40
CA THR A 522 -1.19 15.99 -17.31
C THR A 522 -1.28 14.58 -17.89
N TRP A 523 -1.52 13.57 -17.05
CA TRP A 523 -1.76 12.19 -17.48
C TRP A 523 -2.92 12.08 -18.49
N LEU A 524 -4.08 12.67 -18.20
CA LEU A 524 -5.27 12.54 -19.06
C LEU A 524 -5.02 13.16 -20.44
N GLN A 525 -4.33 14.30 -20.48
CA GLN A 525 -3.94 14.94 -21.74
C GLN A 525 -2.96 14.09 -22.54
N MET A 526 -1.90 13.59 -21.90
CA MET A 526 -0.92 12.72 -22.57
C MET A 526 -1.59 11.45 -23.10
N ASN A 527 -2.50 10.87 -22.32
CA ASN A 527 -3.23 9.68 -22.72
C ASN A 527 -4.24 9.95 -23.85
N LEU A 528 -4.79 11.17 -23.94
CA LEU A 528 -5.61 11.62 -25.07
C LEU A 528 -4.79 11.63 -26.36
N GLU A 529 -3.60 12.20 -26.32
CA GLU A 529 -2.68 12.21 -27.46
C GLU A 529 -2.32 10.77 -27.85
N ALA A 530 -1.75 10.00 -26.92
CA ALA A 530 -1.35 8.61 -27.16
C ALA A 530 -2.48 7.75 -27.75
N SER A 531 -3.71 7.88 -27.24
CA SER A 531 -4.86 7.12 -27.75
C SER A 531 -5.23 7.48 -29.19
N ARG A 532 -5.01 8.74 -29.61
CA ARG A 532 -5.38 9.24 -30.93
C ARG A 532 -4.35 8.92 -32.01
N ASN A 533 -3.09 9.10 -31.68
CA ASN A 533 -2.02 9.17 -32.67
C ASN A 533 -0.81 8.29 -32.31
N ASN A 534 -0.93 7.46 -31.26
CA ASN A 534 0.13 6.56 -30.80
C ASN A 534 1.43 7.31 -30.42
N GLN A 535 1.30 8.56 -29.97
CA GLN A 535 2.40 9.39 -29.49
C GLN A 535 2.48 9.35 -27.95
N TYR A 536 3.54 8.72 -27.44
CA TYR A 536 3.75 8.51 -26.01
C TYR A 536 4.71 9.54 -25.41
N GLY A 537 4.40 10.82 -25.58
CA GLY A 537 5.14 11.93 -24.98
C GLY A 537 4.74 12.16 -23.53
N VAL A 538 5.68 12.56 -22.68
CA VAL A 538 5.42 12.94 -21.29
C VAL A 538 5.99 14.33 -20.99
N GLY A 539 5.55 14.94 -19.90
CA GLY A 539 5.88 16.31 -19.52
C GLY A 539 7.31 16.44 -18.99
N PHE A 540 7.84 17.67 -19.05
CA PHE A 540 9.16 18.00 -18.51
C PHE A 540 9.31 17.61 -17.02
N LEU A 541 8.25 17.83 -16.24
CA LEU A 541 8.23 17.58 -14.80
C LEU A 541 8.05 16.11 -14.42
N ASP A 542 7.75 15.23 -15.38
CA ASP A 542 7.58 13.80 -15.10
C ASP A 542 8.86 13.10 -14.69
N ALA A 543 10.02 13.66 -15.03
CA ALA A 543 11.31 13.13 -14.62
C ALA A 543 11.67 13.42 -13.15
N THR A 544 10.94 14.29 -12.45
CA THR A 544 11.23 14.65 -11.05
C THR A 544 11.19 13.44 -10.11
N SER A 545 10.16 12.59 -10.20
CA SER A 545 10.03 11.40 -9.37
C SER A 545 11.08 10.32 -9.68
N PHE A 546 11.64 10.30 -10.89
CA PHE A 546 12.72 9.39 -11.28
C PHE A 546 14.09 9.88 -10.79
N LEU A 547 14.34 11.19 -10.86
CA LEU A 547 15.61 11.82 -10.49
C LEU A 547 15.75 12.12 -8.98
N ALA A 548 14.69 11.87 -8.21
CA ALA A 548 14.68 11.90 -6.75
C ALA A 548 13.72 10.84 -6.20
N PRO A 549 14.00 9.54 -6.40
CA PRO A 549 13.04 8.46 -6.09
C PRO A 549 12.79 8.27 -4.58
N HIS A 550 13.61 8.89 -3.74
CA HIS A 550 13.43 8.92 -2.29
C HIS A 550 12.20 9.73 -1.87
N MET A 551 11.71 10.62 -2.75
CA MET A 551 10.45 11.30 -2.56
C MET A 551 9.28 10.30 -2.59
N PRO A 552 8.31 10.42 -1.67
CA PRO A 552 7.03 9.73 -1.72
C PRO A 552 6.30 9.87 -3.07
N ILE A 553 5.42 8.92 -3.37
CA ILE A 553 4.57 8.95 -4.57
C ILE A 553 3.63 10.16 -4.49
N GLU A 554 2.97 10.35 -3.36
CA GLU A 554 2.01 11.42 -3.11
C GLU A 554 2.69 12.61 -2.43
N ASN A 555 3.46 13.37 -3.20
CA ASN A 555 4.26 14.47 -2.66
C ASN A 555 4.07 15.74 -3.49
N TYR A 556 3.49 16.76 -2.87
CA TYR A 556 3.32 18.09 -3.44
C TYR A 556 4.61 18.90 -3.31
N SER A 557 5.13 19.44 -4.39
CA SER A 557 6.41 20.19 -4.43
C SER A 557 7.67 19.44 -3.93
N GLY A 558 7.59 18.12 -3.82
CA GLY A 558 8.74 17.21 -3.79
C GLY A 558 9.58 17.30 -2.51
N TRP A 559 10.89 17.46 -2.70
CA TRP A 559 11.89 17.46 -1.62
C TRP A 559 12.20 18.89 -1.18
N LEU A 560 11.95 19.18 0.09
CA LEU A 560 11.99 20.54 0.65
C LEU A 560 13.39 20.94 1.11
N GLN A 561 13.57 22.25 1.31
CA GLN A 561 14.85 22.88 1.66
C GLN A 561 15.44 22.38 3.00
N ASP A 562 14.59 21.93 3.93
CA ASP A 562 14.98 21.30 5.21
C ASP A 562 15.27 19.80 5.13
N GLY A 563 15.18 19.23 3.94
CA GLY A 563 15.40 17.82 3.70
C GLY A 563 14.16 16.95 3.95
N SER A 564 13.04 17.52 4.40
CA SER A 564 11.75 16.84 4.51
C SER A 564 10.99 16.83 3.18
N PHE A 565 9.78 16.28 3.15
CA PHE A 565 8.96 16.14 1.96
C PHE A 565 7.75 17.10 1.99
N GLY A 566 7.19 17.47 0.85
CA GLY A 566 5.86 18.07 0.84
C GLY A 566 4.79 17.00 1.07
N GLY A 567 3.76 17.32 1.85
CA GLY A 567 2.63 16.42 2.03
C GLY A 567 1.71 16.37 0.79
N PRO A 568 0.76 15.42 0.72
CA PRO A 568 -0.16 15.28 -0.42
C PRO A 568 -1.04 16.51 -0.69
N ASN A 569 -1.24 17.38 0.30
CA ASN A 569 -2.04 18.62 0.21
C ASN A 569 -1.17 19.88 0.40
N ALA A 570 0.09 19.85 -0.06
CA ALA A 570 1.04 20.95 0.08
C ALA A 570 1.44 21.27 1.55
N GLU A 571 1.26 20.31 2.47
CA GLU A 571 1.77 20.45 3.83
C GLU A 571 3.29 20.66 3.83
N GLY A 572 3.77 21.63 4.60
CA GLY A 572 5.19 22.03 4.62
C GLY A 572 5.62 22.96 3.47
N VAL A 573 4.82 23.07 2.40
CA VAL A 573 5.15 23.84 1.19
C VAL A 573 4.75 25.31 1.31
N ASN A 574 3.49 25.56 1.67
CA ASN A 574 2.91 26.90 1.72
C ASN A 574 3.41 27.66 2.95
N ARG A 575 4.37 28.58 2.76
CA ARG A 575 4.90 29.46 3.79
C ARG A 575 4.95 30.89 3.27
N SER A 576 4.61 31.83 4.13
CA SER A 576 4.65 33.26 3.82
C SER A 576 5.43 34.04 4.87
N VAL A 577 6.19 35.04 4.43
CA VAL A 577 6.89 36.02 5.27
C VAL A 577 6.41 37.39 4.82
N ASN A 578 5.97 38.23 5.75
CA ASN A 578 5.42 39.56 5.47
C ASN A 578 4.29 39.58 4.41
N GLY A 579 3.44 38.53 4.40
CA GLY A 579 2.34 38.40 3.45
C GLY A 579 2.75 37.91 2.05
N GLN A 580 4.04 37.65 1.81
CA GLN A 580 4.54 37.13 0.54
C GLN A 580 4.95 35.67 0.66
N GLN A 581 4.54 34.83 -0.30
CA GLN A 581 4.97 33.42 -0.36
C GLN A 581 6.50 33.35 -0.51
N ILE A 582 7.12 32.47 0.28
CA ILE A 582 8.54 32.12 0.17
C ILE A 582 8.71 30.72 -0.41
N SER A 583 9.83 30.46 -1.09
CA SER A 583 10.11 29.14 -1.64
C SER A 583 10.62 28.21 -0.54
N THR A 584 9.97 27.06 -0.39
CA THR A 584 10.34 25.99 0.55
C THR A 584 10.90 24.75 -0.14
N TRP A 585 10.88 24.72 -1.48
CA TRP A 585 11.23 23.57 -2.30
C TRP A 585 12.59 23.75 -2.99
N ARG A 586 13.15 22.64 -3.47
CA ARG A 586 14.30 22.68 -4.38
C ARG A 586 13.83 22.97 -5.79
N GLU A 587 14.63 23.74 -6.52
CA GLU A 587 14.46 24.01 -7.94
C GLU A 587 14.18 22.71 -8.70
N TYR A 588 13.28 22.78 -9.68
CA TYR A 588 12.82 21.67 -10.52
C TYR A 588 11.97 20.62 -9.78
N LEU A 589 12.34 20.21 -8.57
CA LEU A 589 11.54 19.27 -7.76
C LEU A 589 10.24 19.88 -7.23
N GLY A 590 10.17 21.21 -7.11
CA GLY A 590 8.93 21.94 -6.80
C GLY A 590 7.77 21.64 -7.77
N GLY A 591 8.09 21.25 -9.01
CA GLY A 591 7.11 20.87 -10.02
C GLY A 591 6.59 19.43 -9.91
N ASN A 592 7.03 18.64 -8.90
CA ASN A 592 6.61 17.23 -8.75
C ASN A 592 5.08 17.06 -8.58
N GLN A 593 4.35 18.11 -8.21
CA GLN A 593 2.88 18.08 -8.19
C GLN A 593 2.24 17.75 -9.55
N TYR A 594 2.92 18.08 -10.66
CA TYR A 594 2.47 17.81 -12.03
C TYR A 594 2.91 16.43 -12.55
N ASN A 595 3.62 15.65 -11.73
CA ASN A 595 4.16 14.36 -12.12
C ASN A 595 3.04 13.32 -12.31
N SER A 596 3.05 12.65 -13.45
CA SER A 596 2.06 11.67 -13.90
C SER A 596 2.57 10.23 -13.87
N ALA A 597 3.83 9.98 -13.45
CA ALA A 597 4.46 8.67 -13.57
C ALA A 597 3.67 7.56 -12.87
N PHE A 598 3.12 7.83 -11.68
CA PHE A 598 2.29 6.87 -10.98
C PHE A 598 0.94 6.64 -11.67
N ALA A 599 0.33 7.68 -12.26
CA ALA A 599 -0.90 7.53 -13.04
C ALA A 599 -0.67 6.68 -14.30
N HIS A 600 0.47 6.83 -14.98
CA HIS A 600 0.86 5.94 -16.08
C HIS A 600 1.07 4.50 -15.62
N PHE A 601 1.71 4.30 -14.47
CA PHE A 601 1.86 2.96 -13.88
C PHE A 601 0.49 2.31 -13.60
N LEU A 602 -0.45 3.04 -13.01
CA LEU A 602 -1.79 2.53 -12.75
C LEU A 602 -2.51 2.12 -14.04
N ALA A 603 -2.45 2.96 -15.08
CA ALA A 603 -3.11 2.70 -16.35
C ALA A 603 -2.52 1.49 -17.11
N GLU A 604 -1.20 1.29 -17.01
CA GLU A 604 -0.48 0.25 -17.77
C GLU A 604 -0.42 -1.10 -17.03
N HIS A 605 -0.19 -1.08 -15.71
CA HIS A 605 0.15 -2.28 -14.93
C HIS A 605 -0.89 -2.66 -13.88
N VAL A 606 -1.82 -1.77 -13.53
CA VAL A 606 -2.96 -2.10 -12.67
C VAL A 606 -4.18 -2.39 -13.54
N SER A 607 -4.73 -1.34 -14.17
CA SER A 607 -5.75 -1.47 -15.20
C SER A 607 -6.00 -0.15 -15.92
N LYS A 608 -6.51 -0.24 -17.15
CA LYS A 608 -6.81 0.94 -17.99
C LYS A 608 -7.71 1.96 -17.27
N GLY A 609 -8.66 1.49 -16.46
CA GLY A 609 -9.61 2.32 -15.74
C GLY A 609 -9.26 2.63 -14.29
N ALA A 610 -8.09 2.22 -13.77
CA ALA A 610 -7.70 2.44 -12.37
C ALA A 610 -7.71 3.93 -11.96
N ASN A 611 -7.23 4.81 -12.84
CA ASN A 611 -7.29 6.27 -12.63
C ASN A 611 -8.75 6.77 -12.57
N GLY A 612 -9.63 6.24 -13.41
CA GLY A 612 -11.06 6.54 -13.37
C GLY A 612 -11.73 6.02 -12.09
N TRP A 613 -11.31 4.85 -11.59
CA TRP A 613 -11.78 4.31 -10.32
C TRP A 613 -11.37 5.19 -9.14
N ILE A 614 -10.11 5.64 -9.07
CA ILE A 614 -9.65 6.56 -8.03
C ILE A 614 -10.52 7.81 -8.02
N TRP A 615 -10.73 8.40 -9.20
CA TRP A 615 -11.53 9.61 -9.34
C TRP A 615 -13.00 9.42 -8.94
N ALA A 616 -13.64 8.30 -9.32
CA ALA A 616 -15.06 8.07 -9.02
C ALA A 616 -15.35 7.48 -7.64
N LYS A 617 -14.53 6.52 -7.20
CA LYS A 617 -14.81 5.66 -6.04
C LYS A 617 -13.82 5.84 -4.90
N GLY A 618 -12.68 6.52 -5.12
CA GLY A 618 -11.71 6.83 -4.08
C GLY A 618 -12.37 7.57 -2.89
N PRO A 619 -12.43 6.96 -1.68
CA PRO A 619 -13.13 7.55 -0.55
C PRO A 619 -12.28 8.57 0.22
N HIS A 620 -11.00 8.72 -0.12
CA HIS A 620 -10.04 9.50 0.66
C HIS A 620 -9.24 10.45 -0.22
N ASN A 621 -8.95 11.64 0.32
CA ASN A 621 -8.12 12.68 -0.30
C ASN A 621 -6.64 12.29 -0.56
N HIS A 622 -6.29 11.01 -0.40
CA HIS A 622 -5.00 10.41 -0.70
C HIS A 622 -5.24 9.20 -1.61
N ILE A 623 -4.63 9.19 -2.79
CA ILE A 623 -4.64 8.09 -3.77
C ILE A 623 -4.26 6.76 -3.13
N LEU A 624 -3.13 6.66 -2.42
CA LEU A 624 -2.66 5.36 -1.92
C LEU A 624 -3.61 4.79 -0.87
N ARG A 625 -4.18 5.65 -0.01
CA ARG A 625 -5.25 5.27 0.93
C ARG A 625 -6.54 4.89 0.22
N SER A 626 -6.89 5.60 -0.86
CA SER A 626 -8.05 5.26 -1.69
C SER A 626 -7.87 3.91 -2.38
N LEU A 627 -6.70 3.64 -2.96
CA LEU A 627 -6.35 2.34 -3.54
C LEU A 627 -6.44 1.22 -2.50
N ALA A 628 -5.95 1.45 -1.27
CA ALA A 628 -6.08 0.47 -0.18
C ALA A 628 -7.54 0.17 0.18
N SER A 629 -8.45 1.12 -0.01
CA SER A 629 -9.89 0.90 0.22
C SER A 629 -10.55 0.07 -0.88
N GLY A 630 -9.95 0.01 -2.09
CA GLY A 630 -10.47 -0.76 -3.23
C GLY A 630 -9.78 -2.11 -3.43
N ALA A 631 -8.45 -2.10 -3.50
CA ALA A 631 -7.62 -3.29 -3.74
C ALA A 631 -7.16 -3.99 -2.45
N GLY A 632 -7.31 -3.35 -1.29
CA GLY A 632 -6.78 -3.83 -0.02
C GLY A 632 -5.32 -3.41 0.24
N GLU A 633 -4.94 -3.40 1.51
CA GLU A 633 -3.63 -2.94 1.97
C GLU A 633 -2.44 -3.68 1.34
N GLU A 634 -2.49 -5.02 1.31
CA GLU A 634 -1.38 -5.84 0.79
C GLU A 634 -1.11 -5.54 -0.70
N GLN A 635 -2.17 -5.37 -1.48
CA GLN A 635 -2.04 -5.03 -2.89
C GLN A 635 -1.58 -3.59 -3.10
N THR A 636 -2.01 -2.64 -2.29
CA THR A 636 -1.47 -1.27 -2.35
C THR A 636 0.02 -1.23 -2.01
N GLN A 637 0.46 -1.97 -1.00
CA GLN A 637 1.89 -2.10 -0.68
C GLN A 637 2.67 -2.76 -1.84
N ARG A 638 2.06 -3.75 -2.50
CA ARG A 638 2.61 -4.36 -3.72
C ARG A 638 2.67 -3.37 -4.88
N MET A 639 1.65 -2.53 -5.10
CA MET A 639 1.64 -1.48 -6.13
C MET A 639 2.79 -0.49 -5.91
N ILE A 640 3.01 -0.06 -4.66
CA ILE A 640 4.16 0.80 -4.33
C ILE A 640 5.46 0.10 -4.70
N MET A 641 5.62 -1.17 -4.32
CA MET A 641 6.86 -1.90 -4.61
C MET A 641 7.09 -2.11 -6.10
N GLU A 642 6.06 -2.52 -6.84
CA GLU A 642 6.13 -2.71 -8.28
C GLU A 642 6.40 -1.41 -9.02
N PHE A 643 5.72 -0.32 -8.65
CA PHE A 643 5.98 1.01 -9.20
C PHE A 643 7.43 1.41 -9.03
N ARG A 644 8.01 1.25 -7.83
CA ARG A 644 9.41 1.63 -7.58
C ARG A 644 10.41 0.78 -8.35
N ALA A 645 10.13 -0.50 -8.53
CA ALA A 645 10.97 -1.38 -9.35
C ALA A 645 10.90 -1.01 -10.84
N ARG A 646 9.71 -0.78 -11.37
CA ARG A 646 9.50 -0.34 -12.76
C ARG A 646 10.04 1.06 -13.01
N GLN A 647 9.91 1.97 -12.04
CA GLN A 647 10.52 3.30 -12.05
C GLN A 647 12.04 3.22 -12.22
N ALA A 648 12.71 2.35 -11.45
CA ALA A 648 14.17 2.19 -11.53
C ALA A 648 14.65 1.72 -12.91
N MET A 649 13.83 0.94 -13.61
CA MET A 649 14.15 0.39 -14.94
C MET A 649 13.53 1.19 -16.10
N VAL A 650 12.77 2.25 -15.81
CA VAL A 650 11.93 2.98 -16.78
C VAL A 650 11.06 2.02 -17.61
N ASP A 651 10.42 1.07 -16.93
CA ASP A 651 9.60 0.01 -17.52
C ASP A 651 8.10 0.37 -17.49
N PHE A 652 7.68 1.23 -18.43
CA PHE A 652 6.31 1.77 -18.52
C PHE A 652 5.67 1.42 -19.87
N GLY A 653 5.98 0.24 -20.41
CA GLY A 653 5.43 -0.20 -21.69
C GLY A 653 5.75 0.81 -22.80
N PRO A 654 4.75 1.23 -23.62
CA PRO A 654 4.93 2.22 -24.68
C PRO A 654 5.48 3.58 -24.22
N TRP A 655 5.23 3.97 -22.96
CA TRP A 655 5.67 5.25 -22.38
C TRP A 655 7.16 5.30 -22.04
N SER A 656 7.84 4.15 -22.03
CA SER A 656 9.23 4.03 -21.57
C SER A 656 10.16 5.01 -22.28
N ASN A 657 10.05 5.13 -23.61
CA ASN A 657 10.89 6.06 -24.38
C ASN A 657 10.48 7.54 -24.14
N GLY A 658 9.20 7.81 -23.91
CA GLY A 658 8.71 9.12 -23.51
C GLY A 658 9.39 9.61 -22.24
N PHE A 659 9.35 8.82 -21.16
CA PHE A 659 10.00 9.16 -19.89
C PHE A 659 11.51 9.35 -20.00
N LYS A 660 12.19 8.56 -20.85
CA LYS A 660 13.66 8.69 -21.04
C LYS A 660 14.07 10.09 -21.51
N VAL A 661 13.23 10.81 -22.25
CA VAL A 661 13.57 12.15 -22.78
C VAL A 661 13.80 13.19 -21.65
N PRO A 662 12.80 13.55 -20.82
CA PRO A 662 13.01 14.51 -19.75
C PRO A 662 13.99 14.01 -18.68
N ILE A 663 14.08 12.70 -18.46
CA ILE A 663 15.08 12.11 -17.55
C ILE A 663 16.48 12.41 -18.07
N ASN A 664 16.75 12.15 -19.35
CA ASN A 664 18.05 12.38 -19.95
C ASN A 664 18.44 13.86 -19.98
N ASN A 665 17.48 14.73 -20.27
CA ASN A 665 17.69 16.17 -20.35
C ASN A 665 18.03 16.79 -18.99
N ASN A 666 17.62 16.16 -17.89
CA ASN A 666 17.87 16.64 -16.52
C ASN A 666 18.82 15.75 -15.71
N TRP A 667 19.39 14.71 -16.31
CA TRP A 667 20.32 13.80 -15.64
C TRP A 667 21.61 14.53 -15.25
N GLY A 668 21.96 14.49 -13.97
CA GLY A 668 23.14 15.18 -13.46
C GLY A 668 23.00 16.70 -13.39
N ARG A 669 21.79 17.25 -13.55
CA ARG A 669 21.49 18.67 -13.28
C ARG A 669 21.74 18.96 -11.80
N THR A 670 22.46 20.03 -11.51
CA THR A 670 22.58 20.55 -10.15
C THR A 670 21.41 21.47 -9.85
N ILE A 671 20.73 21.23 -8.74
CA ILE A 671 19.60 22.03 -8.23
C ILE A 671 19.97 22.62 -6.87
N ASN A 672 19.38 23.78 -6.56
CA ASN A 672 19.47 24.45 -5.25
C ASN A 672 18.05 24.81 -4.77
N ALA A 673 17.89 25.80 -3.90
CA ALA A 673 16.59 26.40 -3.63
C ALA A 673 16.05 27.15 -4.87
N GLU A 674 14.75 27.00 -5.17
CA GLU A 674 14.11 27.81 -6.21
C GLU A 674 13.93 29.25 -5.72
N ARG A 675 14.41 30.25 -6.48
CA ARG A 675 14.27 31.65 -6.10
C ARG A 675 12.96 32.22 -6.63
N ILE A 676 12.07 32.60 -5.72
CA ILE A 676 10.84 33.35 -6.04
C ILE A 676 10.89 34.75 -5.44
N ALA A 677 9.92 35.61 -5.78
CA ALA A 677 9.89 37.01 -5.37
C ALA A 677 9.95 37.22 -3.84
N GLY A 678 9.35 36.32 -3.04
CA GLY A 678 9.42 36.39 -1.57
C GLY A 678 10.70 35.84 -0.96
N GLY A 679 11.63 35.33 -1.78
CA GLY A 679 12.88 34.73 -1.34
C GLY A 679 12.79 33.22 -1.11
N ILE A 680 13.81 32.67 -0.45
CA ILE A 680 13.93 31.25 -0.11
C ILE A 680 13.77 31.08 1.41
N TRP A 681 13.34 29.90 1.86
CA TRP A 681 13.23 29.58 3.27
C TRP A 681 14.61 29.34 3.88
N GLN A 682 15.43 28.50 3.24
CA GLN A 682 16.82 28.25 3.62
C GLN A 682 17.63 27.73 2.45
N ASP A 683 18.95 27.85 2.51
CA ASP A 683 19.83 27.27 1.49
C ASP A 683 20.03 25.77 1.74
N PRO A 684 19.55 24.90 0.84
CA PRO A 684 19.76 23.46 0.98
C PRO A 684 21.15 22.97 0.57
N GLY A 685 21.98 23.85 0.00
CA GLY A 685 23.17 23.47 -0.74
C GLY A 685 22.85 22.81 -2.09
N PRO A 686 23.87 22.70 -2.97
CA PRO A 686 23.71 22.11 -4.29
C PRO A 686 23.50 20.60 -4.20
N HIS A 687 22.51 20.09 -4.92
CA HIS A 687 22.26 18.67 -5.10
C HIS A 687 22.28 18.31 -6.59
N ARG A 688 22.99 17.25 -6.96
CA ARG A 688 23.09 16.80 -8.34
C ARG A 688 22.18 15.60 -8.60
N LEU A 689 21.21 15.79 -9.50
CA LEU A 689 20.12 14.84 -9.75
C LEU A 689 20.57 13.53 -10.41
N THR A 690 20.05 12.40 -9.92
CA THR A 690 20.30 11.05 -10.43
C THR A 690 19.24 10.09 -9.89
N PHE A 691 19.08 8.92 -10.50
CA PHE A 691 18.26 7.85 -9.92
C PHE A 691 18.84 7.32 -8.62
N TYR A 692 20.16 7.37 -8.50
CA TYR A 692 20.88 6.53 -7.57
C TYR A 692 21.17 7.22 -6.24
N ALA A 693 20.98 6.49 -5.15
CA ALA A 693 21.29 6.98 -3.81
C ALA A 693 22.79 6.85 -3.55
N GLU A 694 23.41 7.96 -3.13
CA GLU A 694 24.79 7.95 -2.66
C GLU A 694 24.91 6.96 -1.50
N THR A 695 25.86 6.02 -1.61
CA THR A 695 25.97 4.89 -0.68
C THR A 695 27.44 4.65 -0.36
N ARG A 696 27.76 4.68 0.93
CA ARG A 696 29.10 4.43 1.45
C ARG A 696 29.28 2.93 1.67
N GLN A 697 30.41 2.39 1.24
CA GLN A 697 30.77 0.99 1.44
C GLN A 697 31.81 0.86 2.55
N GLU A 698 31.50 0.08 3.58
CA GLU A 698 32.40 -0.32 4.68
C GLU A 698 32.64 -1.83 4.59
N GLY A 699 33.76 -2.23 3.97
CA GLY A 699 33.99 -3.63 3.64
C GLY A 699 32.91 -4.14 2.69
N SER A 700 32.05 -5.03 3.17
CA SER A 700 30.92 -5.58 2.42
C SER A 700 29.56 -5.00 2.85
N LEU A 701 29.54 -4.10 3.83
CA LEU A 701 28.32 -3.39 4.26
C LEU A 701 28.14 -2.10 3.45
N LEU A 702 26.95 -1.88 2.92
CA LEU A 702 26.54 -0.66 2.25
C LEU A 702 25.61 0.16 3.16
N ILE A 703 25.91 1.44 3.28
CA ILE A 703 25.22 2.40 4.14
C ILE A 703 24.77 3.57 3.27
N PRO A 704 23.44 3.78 3.10
CA PRO A 704 22.93 4.89 2.30
C PRO A 704 23.20 6.24 2.98
N LYS A 705 23.31 7.30 2.18
CA LYS A 705 23.38 8.66 2.69
C LYS A 705 22.06 9.03 3.36
N THR A 706 22.15 9.55 4.58
CA THR A 706 20.98 9.95 5.40
C THR A 706 20.10 10.99 4.72
N GLU A 707 20.70 11.89 3.94
CA GLU A 707 20.02 12.96 3.21
C GLU A 707 18.96 12.43 2.24
N THR A 708 19.25 11.34 1.52
CA THR A 708 18.39 10.78 0.49
C THR A 708 17.65 9.53 0.94
N LEU A 709 17.58 9.24 2.24
CA LEU A 709 16.81 8.09 2.72
C LEU A 709 15.34 8.16 2.26
N PRO A 710 14.69 7.03 1.95
CA PRO A 710 13.30 7.00 1.52
C PRO A 710 12.36 7.68 2.53
N GLY A 711 11.40 8.47 2.04
CA GLY A 711 10.18 8.81 2.78
C GLY A 711 9.12 7.71 2.72
N TRP A 712 7.91 7.96 3.22
CA TRP A 712 6.78 7.02 3.06
C TRP A 712 6.53 6.76 1.57
N SER A 713 6.28 5.52 1.16
CA SER A 713 6.17 5.13 -0.27
C SER A 713 7.40 5.46 -1.16
N GLY A 714 8.47 6.04 -0.61
CA GLY A 714 9.70 6.45 -1.30
C GLY A 714 10.65 5.28 -1.52
N ALA A 715 11.70 5.49 -2.34
CA ALA A 715 12.70 4.47 -2.60
C ALA A 715 14.14 4.99 -2.75
N ASN A 716 15.10 4.13 -2.49
CA ASN A 716 16.49 4.28 -2.89
C ASN A 716 16.82 3.24 -3.94
N GLN A 717 17.59 3.66 -4.94
CA GLN A 717 18.09 2.80 -5.99
C GLN A 717 19.61 2.74 -5.83
N ILE A 718 20.16 1.58 -5.48
CA ILE A 718 21.60 1.39 -5.28
C ILE A 718 22.13 0.57 -6.46
N PRO A 719 22.92 1.16 -7.37
CA PRO A 719 23.47 0.42 -8.49
C PRO A 719 24.63 -0.45 -7.99
N LEU A 720 24.57 -1.75 -8.22
CA LEU A 720 25.51 -2.76 -7.76
C LEU A 720 26.32 -3.31 -8.95
N ARG A 721 27.65 -3.30 -8.84
CA ARG A 721 28.54 -3.92 -9.83
C ARG A 721 28.49 -5.43 -9.68
N THR A 722 28.12 -6.11 -10.75
CA THR A 722 28.03 -7.57 -10.82
C THR A 722 29.36 -8.18 -11.25
N ASN A 723 29.69 -9.38 -10.76
CA ASN A 723 30.88 -10.15 -11.17
C ASN A 723 30.62 -11.66 -11.29
N GLY A 724 29.36 -12.05 -11.43
CA GLY A 724 28.93 -13.44 -11.54
C GLY A 724 27.63 -13.60 -12.31
N ASN A 725 27.08 -14.81 -12.32
CA ASN A 725 25.81 -15.14 -12.97
C ASN A 725 24.59 -15.05 -12.02
N GLN A 726 24.81 -14.61 -10.78
CA GLN A 726 23.79 -14.42 -9.77
C GLN A 726 24.22 -13.25 -8.89
N VAL A 727 23.27 -12.45 -8.42
CA VAL A 727 23.50 -11.44 -7.37
C VAL A 727 22.82 -11.90 -6.09
N ARG A 728 23.52 -11.81 -4.96
CA ARG A 728 22.96 -12.01 -3.60
C ARG A 728 23.37 -10.86 -2.69
N VAL A 729 22.40 -10.30 -1.98
CA VAL A 729 22.60 -9.30 -0.91
C VAL A 729 21.74 -9.68 0.29
N ASN A 730 22.12 -9.27 1.49
CA ASN A 730 21.29 -9.37 2.69
C ASN A 730 20.81 -8.01 3.13
N PHE A 731 19.49 -7.85 3.15
CA PHE A 731 18.79 -6.63 3.50
C PHE A 731 18.48 -6.57 4.99
N GLN A 732 18.89 -5.49 5.62
CA GLN A 732 18.68 -5.22 7.03
C GLN A 732 17.89 -3.91 7.16
N PRO A 733 16.55 -3.97 7.18
CA PRO A 733 15.76 -2.76 7.41
C PRO A 733 15.98 -2.25 8.83
N LEU A 734 16.13 -0.92 8.98
CA LEU A 734 16.19 -0.26 10.30
C LEU A 734 14.91 0.54 10.58
N ALA A 735 13.93 0.43 9.70
CA ALA A 735 12.61 1.03 9.82
C ALA A 735 11.51 0.03 9.43
N GLN A 736 10.29 0.28 9.91
CA GLN A 736 9.13 -0.52 9.56
C GLN A 736 8.76 -0.36 8.08
N ASN A 737 8.04 -1.37 7.57
CA ASN A 737 7.47 -1.38 6.21
C ASN A 737 8.49 -1.13 5.10
N MET A 738 9.74 -1.48 5.35
CA MET A 738 10.79 -1.49 4.35
C MET A 738 10.73 -2.77 3.54
N ARG A 739 11.01 -2.66 2.23
CA ARG A 739 11.07 -3.75 1.26
C ARG A 739 12.28 -3.53 0.35
N ILE A 740 12.80 -4.62 -0.18
CA ILE A 740 13.83 -4.61 -1.22
C ILE A 740 13.40 -5.48 -2.40
N GLN A 741 13.82 -5.10 -3.59
CA GLN A 741 13.84 -5.96 -4.77
C GLN A 741 15.11 -5.65 -5.57
N LEU A 742 15.65 -6.66 -6.24
CA LEU A 742 16.74 -6.49 -7.18
C LEU A 742 16.15 -6.41 -8.58
N ALA A 743 16.70 -5.54 -9.42
CA ALA A 743 16.31 -5.48 -10.83
C ALA A 743 17.48 -5.13 -11.73
N TYR A 744 17.41 -5.51 -13.00
CA TYR A 744 18.35 -5.03 -14.00
C TYR A 744 17.71 -4.91 -15.38
N ARG A 745 18.29 -4.02 -16.18
CA ARG A 745 18.05 -3.94 -17.62
C ARG A 745 18.98 -4.94 -18.30
N ALA A 746 18.43 -5.94 -18.98
CA ALA A 746 19.22 -6.88 -19.77
C ALA A 746 19.76 -6.19 -21.03
N ALA A 747 20.82 -6.76 -21.63
CA ALA A 747 21.43 -6.24 -22.86
C ALA A 747 20.45 -6.18 -24.05
N ASP A 748 19.42 -7.03 -24.06
CA ASP A 748 18.33 -7.02 -25.06
C ASP A 748 17.27 -5.94 -24.79
N GLY A 749 17.43 -5.15 -23.73
CA GLY A 749 16.48 -4.12 -23.34
C GLY A 749 15.23 -4.67 -22.66
N THR A 750 15.24 -5.86 -22.08
CA THR A 750 14.18 -6.32 -21.15
C THR A 750 14.50 -5.96 -19.70
N ALA A 751 13.49 -5.74 -18.87
CA ALA A 751 13.69 -5.57 -17.43
C ALA A 751 13.48 -6.91 -16.73
N VAL A 752 14.32 -7.21 -15.74
CA VAL A 752 14.27 -8.45 -14.96
C VAL A 752 14.25 -8.09 -13.48
N TYR A 753 13.38 -8.74 -12.72
CA TYR A 753 13.11 -8.42 -11.31
C TYR A 753 13.26 -9.66 -10.43
N SER A 754 13.76 -9.52 -9.21
CA SER A 754 13.71 -10.57 -8.18
C SER A 754 12.36 -10.61 -7.48
N LYS A 755 12.14 -11.61 -6.65
CA LYS A 755 11.04 -11.53 -5.67
C LYS A 755 11.33 -10.40 -4.66
N PRO A 756 10.34 -9.61 -4.24
CA PRO A 756 10.51 -8.66 -3.14
C PRO A 756 10.75 -9.37 -1.80
N ALA A 757 11.49 -8.75 -0.90
CA ALA A 757 11.69 -9.23 0.47
C ALA A 757 11.54 -8.10 1.50
N ALA A 758 11.10 -8.44 2.71
CA ALA A 758 10.98 -7.50 3.82
C ALA A 758 12.27 -7.36 4.64
N SER A 759 13.10 -8.40 4.65
CA SER A 759 14.39 -8.47 5.33
C SER A 759 15.13 -9.72 4.84
N GLY A 760 16.38 -9.88 5.26
CA GLY A 760 17.16 -11.08 4.99
C GLY A 760 17.72 -11.11 3.58
N GLU A 761 18.08 -12.30 3.12
CA GLU A 761 18.73 -12.48 1.85
C GLU A 761 17.78 -12.32 0.66
N VAL A 762 18.24 -11.58 -0.36
CA VAL A 762 17.59 -11.42 -1.65
C VAL A 762 18.57 -11.74 -2.75
N CYS A 763 18.09 -12.44 -3.77
CA CYS A 763 18.92 -12.86 -4.87
C CYS A 763 18.21 -12.75 -6.22
N LEU A 764 19.02 -12.70 -7.28
CA LEU A 764 18.55 -12.69 -8.66
C LEU A 764 19.55 -13.41 -9.58
N ASN A 765 19.08 -14.41 -10.30
CA ASN A 765 19.80 -15.11 -11.35
C ASN A 765 19.92 -14.20 -12.58
N LEU A 766 21.14 -14.05 -13.09
CA LEU A 766 21.45 -13.20 -14.25
C LEU A 766 21.43 -14.05 -15.52
N ASN A 767 20.28 -14.67 -15.80
CA ASN A 767 20.09 -15.52 -16.99
C ASN A 767 20.25 -14.75 -18.30
N LYS A 768 20.09 -13.42 -18.24
CA LYS A 768 20.48 -12.48 -19.30
C LYS A 768 21.58 -11.56 -18.78
N ALA A 769 22.55 -11.21 -19.63
CA ALA A 769 23.61 -10.29 -19.27
C ALA A 769 23.05 -8.92 -18.86
N PRO A 770 23.36 -8.41 -17.65
CA PRO A 770 22.97 -7.06 -17.25
C PRO A 770 23.70 -6.02 -18.08
N LYS A 771 22.97 -5.01 -18.52
CA LYS A 771 23.56 -3.85 -19.19
C LYS A 771 24.50 -3.13 -18.22
N ASN A 772 25.66 -2.74 -18.74
CA ASN A 772 26.78 -2.17 -17.97
C ASN A 772 27.30 -3.06 -16.82
N GLY A 773 26.90 -4.34 -16.74
CA GLY A 773 27.23 -5.21 -15.62
C GLY A 773 26.63 -4.73 -14.29
N VAL A 774 25.47 -4.05 -14.32
CA VAL A 774 24.84 -3.47 -13.12
C VAL A 774 23.49 -4.11 -12.81
N VAL A 775 23.29 -4.43 -11.53
CA VAL A 775 21.98 -4.75 -10.94
C VAL A 775 21.65 -3.65 -9.95
N VAL A 776 20.42 -3.15 -9.95
CA VAL A 776 19.96 -2.12 -9.02
C VAL A 776 19.24 -2.79 -7.85
N ALA A 777 19.65 -2.51 -6.62
CA ALA A 777 18.84 -2.79 -5.45
C ALA A 777 17.86 -1.64 -5.24
N ILE A 778 16.56 -1.91 -5.35
CA ILE A 778 15.47 -0.98 -5.09
C ILE A 778 15.00 -1.22 -3.66
N VAL A 779 15.34 -0.30 -2.76
CA VAL A 779 14.91 -0.33 -1.36
C VAL A 779 13.81 0.69 -1.16
N SER A 780 12.61 0.24 -0.86
CA SER A 780 11.41 1.09 -0.76
C SER A 780 10.80 0.98 0.62
N ASN A 781 10.24 2.09 1.13
CA ASN A 781 9.23 2.02 2.16
C ASN A 781 7.87 1.84 1.48
N VAL A 782 7.01 0.95 2.01
CA VAL A 782 5.67 0.67 1.44
C VAL A 782 4.53 1.25 2.27
N ASP A 783 4.81 2.22 3.15
CA ASP A 783 3.76 2.94 3.87
C ASP A 783 2.88 3.71 2.86
N TYR A 784 1.58 3.47 2.94
CA TYR A 784 0.56 4.07 2.06
C TYR A 784 -0.31 5.11 2.79
N LEU A 785 -0.08 5.30 4.10
CA LEU A 785 -0.83 6.23 4.95
C LEU A 785 0.00 7.46 5.26
N TYR A 786 -0.56 8.64 4.97
CA TYR A 786 -0.03 9.92 5.39
C TYR A 786 -0.69 10.40 6.68
N ASN A 787 0.08 10.50 7.77
CA ASN A 787 -0.40 10.93 9.09
C ASN A 787 0.19 12.30 9.52
N GLY A 788 0.30 13.24 8.58
CA GLY A 788 0.78 14.60 8.85
C GLY A 788 2.30 14.70 9.02
N GLU A 789 2.74 15.68 9.82
CA GLU A 789 4.15 16.08 9.98
C GLU A 789 5.10 14.93 10.34
N GLU A 790 4.65 13.99 11.16
CA GLU A 790 5.46 12.83 11.54
C GLU A 790 5.77 11.96 10.31
N THR A 791 4.79 11.72 9.44
CA THR A 791 5.03 10.97 8.19
C THR A 791 5.85 11.81 7.21
N ARG A 792 5.54 13.11 7.12
CA ARG A 792 6.15 14.06 6.20
C ARG A 792 7.66 14.20 6.37
N THR A 793 8.13 14.18 7.60
CA THR A 793 9.54 14.42 7.96
C THR A 793 10.34 13.13 8.17
N ARG A 794 9.67 11.98 8.29
CA ARG A 794 10.31 10.69 8.56
C ARG A 794 11.10 10.19 7.35
N LYS A 795 12.27 9.64 7.66
CA LYS A 795 13.15 8.95 6.71
C LYS A 795 13.45 7.54 7.21
N HIS A 796 13.51 6.59 6.29
CA HIS A 796 13.57 5.16 6.62
C HIS A 796 14.95 4.57 6.30
N ASP A 797 15.75 4.32 7.35
CA ASP A 797 17.13 3.83 7.21
C ASP A 797 17.19 2.30 7.01
N TYR A 798 18.30 1.81 6.45
CA TYR A 798 18.56 0.40 6.16
C TYR A 798 20.05 0.11 5.93
N ARG A 799 20.43 -1.17 5.95
CA ARG A 799 21.76 -1.63 5.50
C ARG A 799 21.62 -2.70 4.42
N LEU A 800 22.58 -2.74 3.49
CA LEU A 800 22.71 -3.82 2.51
C LEU A 800 24.07 -4.49 2.66
N GLN A 801 24.06 -5.77 2.98
CA GLN A 801 25.26 -6.57 3.11
C GLN A 801 25.50 -7.31 1.78
N LEU A 802 26.65 -7.08 1.14
CA LEU A 802 27.06 -7.80 -0.06
C LEU A 802 27.38 -9.25 0.30
N ILE A 803 26.89 -10.20 -0.51
CA ILE A 803 27.11 -11.63 -0.28
C ILE A 803 27.83 -12.28 -1.46
N ASN A 804 27.18 -12.38 -2.62
CA ASN A 804 27.73 -13.12 -3.76
C ASN A 804 27.42 -12.43 -5.09
N GLY A 805 28.36 -12.51 -6.03
CA GLY A 805 28.22 -11.97 -7.37
C GLY A 805 28.14 -10.44 -7.46
N VAL A 806 28.51 -9.74 -6.37
CA VAL A 806 28.54 -8.28 -6.27
C VAL A 806 29.85 -7.83 -5.63
N SER A 807 30.47 -6.80 -6.22
CA SER A 807 31.77 -6.26 -5.76
C SER A 807 31.69 -4.88 -5.08
N GLY A 808 30.53 -4.21 -5.16
CA GLY A 808 30.32 -2.88 -4.60
C GLY A 808 29.29 -2.08 -5.36
N THR A 809 29.23 -0.78 -5.11
CA THR A 809 28.38 0.13 -5.89
C THR A 809 29.00 0.46 -7.24
N ALA A 810 28.17 0.72 -8.25
CA ALA A 810 28.59 1.31 -9.52
C ALA A 810 28.65 2.85 -9.41
N THR A 811 29.19 3.47 -10.44
CA THR A 811 29.24 4.94 -10.60
C THR A 811 27.85 5.56 -10.53
N LEU A 812 27.70 6.57 -9.67
CA LEU A 812 26.40 7.17 -9.32
C LEU A 812 25.75 7.98 -10.45
N TYR A 813 26.54 8.47 -11.41
CA TYR A 813 26.06 9.38 -12.47
C TYR A 813 26.12 8.77 -13.86
N ASP A 814 26.41 7.47 -13.97
CA ASP A 814 26.28 6.73 -15.21
C ASP A 814 24.84 6.24 -15.35
N LYS A 815 24.30 6.22 -16.58
CA LYS A 815 22.89 5.95 -16.85
C LYS A 815 22.60 4.45 -16.94
N HIS A 816 22.75 3.70 -15.84
CA HIS A 816 22.59 2.23 -15.83
C HIS A 816 21.17 1.72 -16.12
N TYR A 817 20.17 2.59 -16.15
CA TYR A 817 18.78 2.25 -16.49
C TYR A 817 18.54 2.13 -18.00
N GLN A 818 19.41 2.73 -18.84
CA GLN A 818 19.21 2.84 -20.28
C GLN A 818 19.29 1.51 -20.98
#